data_AF-A0A9E4FMP1-F1
#
_entry.id   AF-A0A9E4FMP1-F1
#
_cell.length_a   1.000
_cell.length_b   1.000
_cell.length_c   1.000
_cell.angle_alpha   90.00
_cell.angle_beta   90.00
_cell.angle_gamma   90.00
#
_symmetry.space_group_name_H-M   'P 1'
#
loop_
_entity.id
_entity.type
_entity.pdbx_description
1 polymer ?
#
loop_
_entity_poly.entity_id
_entity_poly.type
_entity_poly.pdbx_seq_one_letter_code
_entity_poly.pdbx_strand_id
1 'polypeptide(L)'
;HSFVPGAGDVAKVEDADVLLTVGLGLEVDWLEDLLHNASADESSIVALGEEVDPLEFTEVDVHDEQMDGHSGTLVGRLLIGDGEEGSISVIDLETGGVEQDQFDLGSRAGRIYSTKSGRYAIAVSSDANTAHLFDGGIFMEAHGDHSDLVEGDIRKLPVDLSGDRPVHLYVGDEWATIFYDGSGDVVLINEHDLEEQGDSYVPVRVNAGAHHGAALPLEDDLFAVSIQHPDYAQDPQEYGRPIGAEIRDLDGNVLHRAEGCDSLHGDASNGHMAVFGCIGGVLVLEAHDGEYSHAFIAPDEPIGDSRLTSVWGYSGLDHFFALGSEVGLYIVEPEEEEMELLIPASEELWPIQVHVGAGGETLLVVMSDGELRMYDAHDGDLQATKTDFLTPPVETGFWARPHLTTAPGAIFITDSVGGRVLQLDDHDLEEVTHWDVAGVPTKIAFVGILGDQEDDGDAHGHGPLDPHFWFDPNRVKIAVKIIAARFSALDPEGTEFYFQNAADYEVELDELHSWTKEQVALVPPERRLLVTSHDTFGYFADVYGFEIIGALIPSLAPDVEPSAEHMAGLVEVVREHNVPAVFSETTVSDKLPEALARETGASLVQVYADSLGERGSPGGTYLGMVRTNVERIVEALK
;
A
#
# COMPACT_ATOMS: atom_id res chain seq x y z
N HIS A 1 10.78 7.80 -16.13
CA HIS A 1 11.88 8.09 -17.09
C HIS A 1 12.33 6.81 -17.79
N SER A 2 12.38 6.79 -19.12
CA SER A 2 12.79 5.65 -19.98
C SER A 2 14.31 5.39 -20.07
N PHE A 3 15.10 5.81 -19.07
CA PHE A 3 16.55 5.60 -19.09
C PHE A 3 16.91 4.14 -18.81
N VAL A 4 17.46 3.47 -19.83
CA VAL A 4 18.08 2.15 -19.68
C VAL A 4 19.60 2.33 -19.74
N PRO A 5 20.35 1.97 -18.68
CA PRO A 5 21.79 2.20 -18.62
C PRO A 5 22.50 1.38 -19.69
N GLY A 6 23.48 2.01 -20.33
CA GLY A 6 24.38 1.27 -21.21
C GLY A 6 25.32 0.38 -20.40
N ALA A 7 25.96 -0.60 -21.05
CA ALA A 7 26.98 -1.44 -20.42
C ALA A 7 28.14 -0.64 -19.78
N GLY A 8 28.41 0.57 -20.27
CA GLY A 8 29.41 1.46 -19.69
C GLY A 8 28.93 2.25 -18.47
N ASP A 9 27.63 2.35 -18.24
CA ASP A 9 27.03 2.97 -17.05
C ASP A 9 26.92 1.93 -15.94
N VAL A 10 26.50 0.70 -16.28
CA VAL A 10 26.59 -0.49 -15.41
C VAL A 10 28.00 -0.67 -14.85
N ALA A 11 29.02 -0.64 -15.70
CA ALA A 11 30.41 -0.78 -15.25
C ALA A 11 30.89 0.36 -14.32
N LYS A 12 30.31 1.56 -14.41
CA LYS A 12 30.64 2.67 -13.49
C LYS A 12 29.97 2.48 -12.13
N VAL A 13 28.76 1.92 -12.12
CA VAL A 13 28.02 1.59 -10.90
C VAL A 13 28.76 0.46 -10.16
N GLU A 14 29.18 -0.59 -10.87
CA GLU A 14 30.01 -1.69 -10.33
C GLU A 14 31.38 -1.23 -9.78
N ASP A 15 32.02 -0.25 -10.42
CA ASP A 15 33.32 0.30 -9.98
C ASP A 15 33.19 1.40 -8.90
N ALA A 16 31.97 1.76 -8.47
CA ALA A 16 31.76 2.87 -7.54
C ALA A 16 32.11 2.46 -6.09
N ASP A 17 32.83 3.33 -5.37
CA ASP A 17 33.12 3.13 -3.95
C ASP A 17 31.90 3.47 -3.05
N VAL A 18 30.99 4.33 -3.54
CA VAL A 18 29.75 4.75 -2.87
C VAL A 18 28.67 5.05 -3.91
N LEU A 19 27.44 4.61 -3.67
CA LEU A 19 26.25 4.88 -4.47
C LEU A 19 25.29 5.77 -3.65
N LEU A 20 24.81 6.85 -4.26
CA LEU A 20 23.80 7.73 -3.66
C LEU A 20 22.50 7.53 -4.45
N THR A 21 21.41 7.24 -3.75
CA THR A 21 20.09 7.03 -4.35
C THR A 21 19.04 7.95 -3.71
N VAL A 22 17.93 8.19 -4.41
CA VAL A 22 16.79 8.90 -3.83
C VAL A 22 16.05 7.94 -2.92
N GLY A 23 15.78 6.69 -3.32
CA GLY A 23 15.27 5.67 -2.41
C GLY A 23 13.91 6.04 -1.83
N LEU A 24 12.97 6.38 -2.72
CA LEU A 24 11.54 6.57 -2.41
C LEU A 24 10.71 5.48 -3.08
N GLY A 25 11.31 4.31 -3.26
CA GLY A 25 10.77 3.20 -4.05
C GLY A 25 10.81 3.43 -5.55
N LEU A 26 10.88 4.67 -6.06
CA LEU A 26 10.75 5.04 -7.49
C LEU A 26 11.75 4.38 -8.47
N GLU A 27 12.74 3.67 -7.95
CA GLU A 27 13.68 2.88 -8.71
C GLU A 27 13.05 1.55 -9.15
N VAL A 28 12.85 1.37 -10.46
CA VAL A 28 12.38 0.11 -11.04
C VAL A 28 13.27 -1.09 -10.65
N ASP A 29 12.67 -2.27 -10.45
CA ASP A 29 13.31 -3.49 -9.90
C ASP A 29 14.68 -3.81 -10.49
N TRP A 30 14.87 -3.63 -11.81
CA TRP A 30 16.15 -3.92 -12.45
C TRP A 30 17.29 -2.99 -11.98
N LEU A 31 16.97 -1.76 -11.58
CA LEU A 31 17.93 -0.79 -11.07
C LEU A 31 18.29 -1.13 -9.62
N GLU A 32 17.32 -1.52 -8.81
CA GLU A 32 17.57 -2.05 -7.46
C GLU A 32 18.46 -3.30 -7.54
N ASP A 33 18.09 -4.28 -8.36
CA ASP A 33 18.90 -5.46 -8.65
C ASP A 33 20.32 -5.08 -9.09
N LEU A 34 20.46 -4.08 -9.96
CA LEU A 34 21.77 -3.61 -10.40
C LEU A 34 22.57 -3.01 -9.24
N LEU A 35 21.96 -2.19 -8.39
CA LEU A 35 22.62 -1.55 -7.24
C LEU A 35 23.05 -2.61 -6.22
N HIS A 36 22.19 -3.57 -5.89
CA HIS A 36 22.48 -4.69 -5.01
C HIS A 36 23.57 -5.61 -5.58
N ASN A 37 23.55 -5.91 -6.88
CA ASN A 37 24.56 -6.76 -7.52
C ASN A 37 25.92 -6.07 -7.76
N ALA A 38 25.91 -4.75 -7.94
CA ALA A 38 27.10 -3.96 -8.21
C ALA A 38 27.91 -3.65 -6.95
N SER A 39 27.24 -3.47 -5.80
CA SER A 39 27.92 -3.22 -4.53
C SER A 39 28.32 -4.53 -3.86
N ALA A 40 29.56 -4.63 -3.37
CA ALA A 40 30.01 -5.80 -2.59
C ALA A 40 29.61 -5.71 -1.10
N ASP A 41 29.04 -4.58 -0.69
CA ASP A 41 28.72 -4.21 0.70
C ASP A 41 27.61 -3.14 0.66
N GLU A 42 26.42 -3.47 1.17
CA GLU A 42 25.26 -2.58 1.18
C GLU A 42 25.48 -1.29 1.96
N SER A 43 26.46 -1.25 2.88
CA SER A 43 26.84 -0.02 3.57
C SER A 43 27.39 1.07 2.64
N SER A 44 27.71 0.72 1.39
CA SER A 44 28.14 1.65 0.34
C SER A 44 26.99 2.30 -0.45
N ILE A 45 25.74 1.88 -0.23
CA ILE A 45 24.55 2.50 -0.80
C ILE A 45 23.94 3.47 0.23
N VAL A 46 23.62 4.69 -0.19
CA VAL A 46 23.03 5.73 0.66
C VAL A 46 21.74 6.23 0.03
N ALA A 47 20.60 5.79 0.57
CA ALA A 47 19.30 6.38 0.28
C ALA A 47 19.15 7.74 0.99
N LEU A 48 18.58 8.72 0.29
CA LEU A 48 18.48 10.10 0.77
C LEU A 48 17.04 10.56 0.98
N GLY A 49 16.07 9.98 0.28
CA GLY A 49 14.71 10.47 0.10
C GLY A 49 13.86 10.41 1.36
N GLU A 50 13.79 9.25 2.00
CA GLU A 50 13.05 9.07 3.26
C GLU A 50 13.58 9.97 4.37
N GLU A 51 14.90 10.17 4.39
CA GLU A 51 15.62 10.92 5.42
C GLU A 51 15.54 12.45 5.23
N VAL A 52 14.91 12.93 4.16
CA VAL A 52 14.75 14.38 3.87
C VAL A 52 13.32 14.89 3.97
N ASP A 53 12.40 14.12 4.55
CA ASP A 53 11.00 14.51 4.79
C ASP A 53 10.32 14.95 3.47
N PRO A 54 10.03 13.98 2.58
CA PRO A 54 9.57 14.25 1.23
C PRO A 54 8.15 14.85 1.23
N LEU A 55 7.84 15.67 0.22
CA LEU A 55 6.49 16.21 0.03
C LEU A 55 5.62 15.16 -0.65
N GLU A 56 4.32 15.14 -0.35
CA GLU A 56 3.36 14.39 -1.14
C GLU A 56 3.00 15.15 -2.43
N PHE A 57 2.74 14.45 -3.52
CA PHE A 57 2.16 15.06 -4.72
C PHE A 57 0.77 15.58 -4.40
N THR A 58 0.57 16.89 -4.53
CA THR A 58 -0.77 17.49 -4.51
C THR A 58 -1.28 17.53 -5.95
N GLU A 59 -2.29 16.74 -6.31
CA GLU A 59 -2.95 16.84 -7.61
C GLU A 59 -3.40 18.29 -7.88
N VAL A 60 -3.02 18.82 -9.04
CA VAL A 60 -3.32 20.20 -9.42
C VAL A 60 -4.77 20.29 -9.90
N ASP A 61 -5.67 20.70 -9.00
CA ASP A 61 -7.07 21.01 -9.29
C ASP A 61 -7.20 22.18 -10.28
N VAL A 62 -7.56 21.85 -11.51
CA VAL A 62 -7.90 22.84 -12.54
C VAL A 62 -9.41 23.04 -12.58
N HIS A 63 -9.88 24.05 -11.83
CA HIS A 63 -11.22 24.66 -11.89
C HIS A 63 -12.42 23.73 -12.08
N ASP A 64 -13.04 23.34 -10.97
CA ASP A 64 -14.46 23.02 -10.92
C ASP A 64 -15.23 23.97 -9.97
N GLU A 65 -15.79 25.04 -10.54
CA GLU A 65 -16.99 25.61 -9.95
C GLU A 65 -18.14 24.61 -10.13
N GLN A 66 -18.51 23.93 -9.03
CA GLN A 66 -19.64 23.01 -8.91
C GLN A 66 -19.51 21.68 -9.69
N MET A 67 -18.66 20.80 -9.17
CA MET A 67 -18.90 19.36 -9.25
C MET A 67 -18.79 18.80 -7.82
N ASP A 68 -19.84 18.09 -7.40
CA ASP A 68 -19.86 17.33 -6.16
C ASP A 68 -18.74 16.27 -6.20
N GLY A 69 -18.11 16.01 -5.05
CA GLY A 69 -16.95 15.12 -4.95
C GLY A 69 -17.19 13.76 -5.60
N HIS A 70 -16.31 13.41 -6.52
CA HIS A 70 -16.17 12.06 -7.04
C HIS A 70 -14.69 11.70 -7.06
N SER A 71 -14.32 10.83 -6.12
CA SER A 71 -13.21 9.88 -6.24
C SER A 71 -13.29 9.14 -7.57
N GLY A 72 -12.15 8.63 -8.06
CA GLY A 72 -12.12 7.74 -9.24
C GLY A 72 -13.22 6.67 -9.14
N THR A 73 -13.92 6.43 -10.25
CA THR A 73 -15.06 5.52 -10.30
C THR A 73 -14.60 4.09 -10.00
N LEU A 74 -14.86 3.57 -8.81
CA LEU A 74 -14.55 2.18 -8.48
C LEU A 74 -15.17 1.20 -9.49
N VAL A 75 -14.34 0.45 -10.22
CA VAL A 75 -14.77 -0.54 -11.22
C VAL A 75 -14.50 -1.92 -10.64
N GLY A 76 -15.56 -2.64 -10.33
CA GLY A 76 -15.40 -3.92 -9.65
C GLY A 76 -16.70 -4.62 -9.32
N ARG A 77 -16.55 -5.69 -8.56
CA ARG A 77 -17.62 -6.59 -8.14
C ARG A 77 -17.46 -6.94 -6.68
N LEU A 78 -18.59 -7.15 -6.00
CA LEU A 78 -18.62 -7.70 -4.66
C LEU A 78 -19.09 -9.15 -4.73
N LEU A 79 -18.31 -10.07 -4.16
CA LEU A 79 -18.70 -11.46 -3.95
C LEU A 79 -19.31 -11.59 -2.57
N ILE A 80 -20.59 -11.94 -2.51
CA ILE A 80 -21.36 -12.02 -1.26
C ILE A 80 -21.69 -13.48 -0.96
N GLY A 81 -21.05 -14.05 0.05
CA GLY A 81 -21.33 -15.38 0.56
C GLY A 81 -22.57 -15.41 1.46
N ASP A 82 -23.46 -16.37 1.22
CA ASP A 82 -24.61 -16.62 2.09
C ASP A 82 -24.19 -17.31 3.39
N GLY A 83 -24.77 -16.87 4.51
CA GLY A 83 -24.48 -17.38 5.86
C GLY A 83 -25.13 -18.72 6.20
N GLU A 84 -26.18 -19.10 5.48
CA GLU A 84 -26.95 -20.34 5.66
C GLU A 84 -26.76 -21.32 4.49
N GLU A 85 -26.84 -20.81 3.27
CA GLU A 85 -26.73 -21.55 2.01
C GLU A 85 -25.28 -21.60 1.51
N GLY A 86 -25.02 -22.52 0.58
CA GLY A 86 -23.70 -22.68 -0.04
C GLY A 86 -23.52 -21.88 -1.32
N SER A 87 -23.94 -20.62 -1.36
CA SER A 87 -23.91 -19.81 -2.58
C SER A 87 -23.10 -18.50 -2.43
N ILE A 88 -22.67 -17.98 -3.58
CA ILE A 88 -22.16 -16.62 -3.74
C ILE A 88 -23.07 -15.86 -4.71
N SER A 89 -23.59 -14.73 -4.26
CA SER A 89 -24.21 -13.71 -5.10
C SER A 89 -23.17 -12.67 -5.50
N VAL A 90 -23.32 -12.06 -6.67
CA VAL A 90 -22.39 -11.04 -7.17
C VAL A 90 -23.12 -9.72 -7.37
N ILE A 91 -22.54 -8.65 -6.83
CA ILE A 91 -22.95 -7.27 -7.11
C ILE A 91 -21.95 -6.69 -8.10
N ASP A 92 -22.42 -6.22 -9.23
CA ASP A 92 -21.62 -5.51 -10.23
C ASP A 92 -21.74 -4.01 -9.98
N LEU A 93 -20.64 -3.36 -9.61
CA LEU A 93 -20.67 -1.98 -9.09
C LEU A 93 -20.97 -0.95 -10.19
N GLU A 94 -20.54 -1.23 -11.41
CA GLU A 94 -20.77 -0.35 -12.56
C GLU A 94 -22.24 -0.32 -12.96
N THR A 95 -22.89 -1.49 -13.00
CA THR A 95 -24.30 -1.59 -13.39
C THR A 95 -25.26 -1.45 -12.21
N GLY A 96 -24.78 -1.63 -10.98
CA GLY A 96 -25.57 -1.81 -9.78
C GLY A 96 -26.41 -3.10 -9.77
N GLY A 97 -26.14 -4.02 -10.71
CA GLY A 97 -26.86 -5.28 -10.87
C GLY A 97 -26.48 -6.29 -9.79
N VAL A 98 -27.46 -7.08 -9.33
CA VAL A 98 -27.24 -8.16 -8.37
C VAL A 98 -27.62 -9.50 -9.00
N GLU A 99 -26.62 -10.31 -9.30
CA GLU A 99 -26.77 -11.69 -9.77
C GLU A 99 -26.82 -12.64 -8.55
N GLN A 100 -28.03 -13.04 -8.18
CA GLN A 100 -28.29 -13.84 -6.99
C GLN A 100 -27.85 -15.30 -7.19
N ASP A 101 -27.19 -15.88 -6.18
CA ASP A 101 -26.79 -17.29 -6.13
C ASP A 101 -26.02 -17.75 -7.39
N GLN A 102 -25.19 -16.86 -7.97
CA GLN A 102 -24.49 -17.11 -9.22
C GLN A 102 -23.56 -18.32 -9.15
N PHE A 103 -22.91 -18.55 -7.99
CA PHE A 103 -21.99 -19.67 -7.80
C PHE A 103 -22.38 -20.58 -6.64
N ASP A 104 -22.44 -21.88 -6.91
CA ASP A 104 -22.62 -22.93 -5.90
C ASP A 104 -21.26 -23.40 -5.34
N LEU A 105 -21.13 -23.36 -4.03
CA LEU A 105 -20.00 -23.82 -3.23
C LEU A 105 -20.28 -25.16 -2.53
N GLY A 106 -21.53 -25.65 -2.57
CA GLY A 106 -21.97 -26.87 -1.90
C GLY A 106 -22.17 -26.74 -0.38
N SER A 107 -21.48 -25.80 0.27
CA SER A 107 -21.73 -25.36 1.65
C SER A 107 -21.32 -23.89 1.82
N ARG A 108 -21.86 -23.23 2.85
CA ARG A 108 -21.54 -21.84 3.18
C ARG A 108 -20.03 -21.58 3.21
N ALA A 109 -19.63 -20.40 2.76
CA ALA A 109 -18.24 -19.96 2.85
C ALA A 109 -17.92 -19.54 4.30
N GLY A 110 -16.90 -20.15 4.89
CA GLY A 110 -16.35 -19.72 6.17
C GLY A 110 -15.50 -18.45 6.04
N ARG A 111 -14.88 -18.26 4.88
CA ARG A 111 -14.02 -17.12 4.52
C ARG A 111 -14.16 -16.83 3.02
N ILE A 112 -14.11 -15.55 2.67
CA ILE A 112 -13.94 -15.07 1.29
C ILE A 112 -13.01 -13.87 1.41
N TYR A 113 -11.85 -13.90 0.75
CA TYR A 113 -10.92 -12.77 0.68
C TYR A 113 -10.49 -12.55 -0.77
N SER A 114 -10.30 -11.30 -1.13
CA SER A 114 -9.60 -10.92 -2.36
C SER A 114 -8.10 -11.19 -2.23
N THR A 115 -7.45 -11.48 -3.34
CA THR A 115 -5.99 -11.42 -3.45
C THR A 115 -5.54 -9.96 -3.48
N LYS A 116 -4.25 -9.70 -3.27
CA LYS A 116 -3.72 -8.33 -3.13
C LYS A 116 -3.97 -7.48 -4.37
N SER A 117 -3.85 -8.06 -5.57
CA SER A 117 -4.12 -7.33 -6.82
C SER A 117 -5.58 -6.87 -6.97
N GLY A 118 -6.51 -7.43 -6.17
CA GLY A 118 -7.94 -7.23 -6.35
C GLY A 118 -8.53 -8.02 -7.52
N ARG A 119 -7.75 -8.72 -8.34
CA ARG A 119 -8.26 -9.51 -9.49
C ARG A 119 -8.96 -10.79 -9.07
N TYR A 120 -8.39 -11.52 -8.10
CA TYR A 120 -8.92 -12.82 -7.69
C TYR A 120 -9.56 -12.78 -6.31
N ALA A 121 -10.41 -13.76 -6.04
CA ALA A 121 -10.93 -14.03 -4.70
C ALA A 121 -10.92 -15.51 -4.38
N ILE A 122 -10.70 -15.85 -3.11
CA ILE A 122 -10.65 -17.22 -2.61
C ILE A 122 -11.78 -17.40 -1.59
N ALA A 123 -12.69 -18.33 -1.85
CA ALA A 123 -13.75 -18.73 -0.92
C ALA A 123 -13.47 -20.13 -0.33
N VAL A 124 -13.50 -20.24 1.00
CA VAL A 124 -13.25 -21.51 1.71
C VAL A 124 -14.55 -22.07 2.27
N SER A 125 -14.87 -23.31 1.91
CA SER A 125 -16.05 -24.04 2.36
C SER A 125 -15.63 -25.30 3.13
N SER A 126 -15.43 -25.14 4.44
CA SER A 126 -14.91 -26.18 5.33
C SER A 126 -15.76 -27.45 5.33
N ASP A 127 -17.09 -27.31 5.40
CA ASP A 127 -18.02 -28.46 5.45
C ASP A 127 -18.11 -29.21 4.11
N ALA A 128 -17.82 -28.52 3.00
CA ALA A 128 -17.73 -29.11 1.67
C ALA A 128 -16.33 -29.66 1.33
N ASN A 129 -15.34 -29.53 2.23
CA ASN A 129 -13.96 -29.98 2.02
C ASN A 129 -13.32 -29.41 0.75
N THR A 130 -13.58 -28.13 0.47
CA THR A 130 -13.07 -27.46 -0.73
C THR A 130 -12.88 -25.97 -0.49
N ALA A 131 -11.94 -25.38 -1.21
CA ALA A 131 -11.94 -23.96 -1.51
C ALA A 131 -12.20 -23.73 -3.00
N HIS A 132 -12.53 -22.50 -3.36
CA HIS A 132 -12.82 -22.09 -4.72
C HIS A 132 -12.13 -20.76 -5.00
N LEU A 133 -11.49 -20.69 -6.16
CA LEU A 133 -10.82 -19.50 -6.65
C LEU A 133 -11.69 -18.86 -7.74
N PHE A 134 -11.84 -17.55 -7.67
CA PHE A 134 -12.62 -16.75 -8.60
C PHE A 134 -11.70 -15.74 -9.27
N ASP A 135 -11.84 -15.62 -10.58
CA ASP A 135 -11.27 -14.54 -11.38
C ASP A 135 -12.37 -13.51 -11.53
N GLY A 136 -12.16 -12.33 -10.94
CA GLY A 136 -13.10 -11.22 -10.96
C GLY A 136 -13.40 -10.73 -12.36
N GLY A 137 -12.51 -11.01 -13.32
CA GLY A 137 -12.64 -10.60 -14.71
C GLY A 137 -12.41 -9.11 -14.90
N ILE A 138 -11.95 -8.37 -13.89
CA ILE A 138 -11.60 -6.94 -13.97
C ILE A 138 -10.16 -6.82 -13.49
N PHE A 139 -9.28 -6.36 -14.35
CA PHE A 139 -7.86 -6.15 -14.04
C PHE A 139 -7.21 -5.26 -15.11
N MET A 140 -6.03 -4.75 -14.80
CA MET A 140 -5.18 -4.02 -15.74
C MET A 140 -4.24 -4.99 -16.45
N GLU A 141 -4.25 -4.98 -17.79
CA GLU A 141 -3.32 -5.76 -18.61
C GLU A 141 -2.19 -4.85 -19.11
N ALA A 142 -0.99 -5.03 -18.55
CA ALA A 142 0.18 -4.26 -18.96
C ALA A 142 0.68 -4.67 -20.36
N HIS A 143 0.84 -3.70 -21.25
CA HIS A 143 1.44 -3.83 -22.57
C HIS A 143 2.85 -3.23 -22.66
N GLY A 144 3.37 -2.78 -21.53
CA GLY A 144 4.72 -2.25 -21.34
C GLY A 144 4.79 -0.73 -21.40
N ASP A 145 4.05 -0.10 -22.31
CA ASP A 145 3.95 1.38 -22.43
C ASP A 145 2.61 1.95 -21.95
N HIS A 146 1.62 1.08 -21.72
CA HIS A 146 0.31 1.38 -21.15
C HIS A 146 -0.26 0.12 -20.51
N SER A 147 -1.33 0.27 -19.74
CA SER A 147 -2.14 -0.82 -19.24
C SER A 147 -3.57 -0.66 -19.76
N ASP A 148 -4.11 -1.71 -20.37
CA ASP A 148 -5.51 -1.72 -20.81
C ASP A 148 -6.39 -2.28 -19.68
N LEU A 149 -7.48 -1.58 -19.35
CA LEU A 149 -8.52 -2.13 -18.51
C LEU A 149 -9.19 -3.30 -19.23
N VAL A 150 -9.05 -4.50 -18.66
CA VAL A 150 -9.74 -5.69 -19.12
C VAL A 150 -10.99 -5.88 -18.28
N GLU A 151 -12.15 -5.75 -18.92
CA GLU A 151 -13.45 -6.10 -18.36
C GLU A 151 -14.00 -7.37 -19.03
N GLY A 152 -14.17 -8.40 -18.23
CA GLY A 152 -14.74 -9.68 -18.60
C GLY A 152 -15.70 -10.19 -17.52
N ASP A 153 -16.34 -11.33 -17.80
CA ASP A 153 -17.24 -11.98 -16.86
C ASP A 153 -16.47 -12.57 -15.68
N ILE A 154 -16.97 -12.36 -14.47
CA ILE A 154 -16.52 -13.10 -13.29
C ILE A 154 -16.71 -14.61 -13.50
N ARG A 155 -15.72 -15.41 -13.10
CA ARG A 155 -15.78 -16.87 -13.25
C ARG A 155 -15.09 -17.60 -12.12
N LYS A 156 -15.60 -18.79 -11.82
CA LYS A 156 -14.94 -19.78 -10.95
C LYS A 156 -13.86 -20.52 -11.72
N LEU A 157 -12.62 -20.47 -11.24
CA LEU A 157 -11.48 -21.13 -11.86
C LEU A 157 -11.48 -22.65 -11.59
N PRO A 158 -11.03 -23.47 -12.56
CA PRO A 158 -11.01 -24.93 -12.42
C PRO A 158 -9.78 -25.44 -11.63
N VAL A 159 -9.28 -24.67 -10.68
CA VAL A 159 -8.13 -25.05 -9.82
C VAL A 159 -8.60 -25.99 -8.71
N ASP A 160 -7.93 -27.14 -8.55
CA ASP A 160 -8.27 -28.09 -7.50
C ASP A 160 -7.71 -27.65 -6.14
N LEU A 161 -8.59 -27.07 -5.33
CA LEU A 161 -8.36 -26.71 -3.93
C LEU A 161 -9.18 -27.61 -2.98
N SER A 162 -9.43 -28.86 -3.37
CA SER A 162 -10.07 -29.83 -2.50
C SER A 162 -9.11 -30.30 -1.40
N GLY A 163 -9.63 -30.62 -0.23
CA GLY A 163 -8.86 -31.18 0.88
C GLY A 163 -9.67 -31.31 2.16
N ASP A 164 -9.14 -32.03 3.14
CA ASP A 164 -9.88 -32.32 4.38
C ASP A 164 -9.96 -31.08 5.28
N ARG A 165 -11.15 -30.49 5.36
CA ARG A 165 -11.52 -29.37 6.23
C ARG A 165 -10.58 -28.14 6.09
N PRO A 166 -10.59 -27.42 4.95
CA PRO A 166 -9.94 -26.12 4.84
C PRO A 166 -10.63 -25.11 5.75
N VAL A 167 -9.88 -24.36 6.55
CA VAL A 167 -10.46 -23.43 7.55
C VAL A 167 -9.81 -22.07 7.55
N HIS A 168 -8.49 -22.01 7.71
CA HIS A 168 -7.77 -20.74 7.76
C HIS A 168 -7.31 -20.38 6.36
N LEU A 169 -7.63 -19.15 5.95
CA LEU A 169 -7.21 -18.52 4.70
C LEU A 169 -6.52 -17.23 5.11
N TYR A 170 -5.32 -17.01 4.59
CA TYR A 170 -4.62 -15.75 4.70
C TYR A 170 -4.14 -15.32 3.31
N VAL A 171 -4.13 -14.03 3.06
CA VAL A 171 -3.68 -13.42 1.81
C VAL A 171 -2.60 -12.41 2.19
N GLY A 172 -1.37 -12.66 1.74
CA GLY A 172 -0.28 -11.68 1.74
C GLY A 172 -0.19 -10.99 0.39
N ASP A 173 0.93 -10.32 0.13
CA ASP A 173 1.09 -9.53 -1.09
C ASP A 173 1.18 -10.41 -2.36
N GLU A 174 2.08 -11.39 -2.41
CA GLU A 174 2.20 -12.28 -3.58
C GLU A 174 1.52 -13.65 -3.41
N TRP A 175 1.45 -14.10 -2.16
CA TRP A 175 1.04 -15.45 -1.81
C TRP A 175 -0.23 -15.44 -0.97
N ALA A 176 -1.11 -16.40 -1.20
CA ALA A 176 -2.20 -16.75 -0.32
C ALA A 176 -2.03 -18.18 0.22
N THR A 177 -2.42 -18.41 1.45
CA THR A 177 -2.29 -19.70 2.14
C THR A 177 -3.65 -20.21 2.59
N ILE A 178 -3.87 -21.52 2.46
CA ILE A 178 -5.02 -22.20 3.04
C ILE A 178 -4.52 -23.34 3.92
N PHE A 179 -4.89 -23.31 5.20
CA PHE A 179 -4.61 -24.39 6.13
C PHE A 179 -5.80 -25.37 6.21
N TYR A 180 -5.50 -26.66 6.05
CA TYR A 180 -6.48 -27.74 6.06
C TYR A 180 -6.40 -28.50 7.38
N ASP A 181 -7.31 -28.22 8.30
CA ASP A 181 -7.30 -28.75 9.67
C ASP A 181 -7.19 -30.28 9.72
N GLY A 182 -7.90 -30.96 8.81
CA GLY A 182 -8.03 -32.42 8.84
C GLY A 182 -6.79 -33.16 8.31
N SER A 183 -6.10 -32.57 7.35
CA SER A 183 -4.90 -33.16 6.72
C SER A 183 -3.59 -32.59 7.24
N GLY A 184 -3.61 -31.34 7.71
CA GLY A 184 -2.43 -30.54 7.98
C GLY A 184 -1.77 -29.97 6.73
N ASP A 185 -2.43 -30.06 5.57
CA ASP A 185 -1.91 -29.47 4.35
C ASP A 185 -1.99 -27.94 4.44
N VAL A 186 -0.92 -27.29 4.00
CA VAL A 186 -0.82 -25.88 3.70
C VAL A 186 -0.78 -25.78 2.19
N VAL A 187 -1.79 -25.18 1.60
CA VAL A 187 -1.85 -24.90 0.16
C VAL A 187 -1.44 -23.46 -0.03
N LEU A 188 -0.36 -23.22 -0.78
CA LEU A 188 0.13 -21.89 -1.12
C LEU A 188 -0.20 -21.58 -2.59
N ILE A 189 -0.78 -20.42 -2.81
CA ILE A 189 -1.26 -19.92 -4.09
C ILE A 189 -0.47 -18.64 -4.37
N ASN A 190 0.41 -18.67 -5.37
CA ASN A 190 1.11 -17.49 -5.88
C ASN A 190 0.24 -16.86 -6.97
N GLU A 191 -0.02 -15.57 -6.83
CA GLU A 191 -0.89 -14.84 -7.73
C GLU A 191 -0.26 -14.68 -9.12
N HIS A 192 1.03 -14.33 -9.21
CA HIS A 192 1.74 -14.19 -10.49
C HIS A 192 1.74 -15.49 -11.31
N ASP A 193 2.08 -16.63 -10.68
CA ASP A 193 2.03 -17.95 -11.33
C ASP A 193 0.62 -18.32 -11.79
N LEU A 194 -0.40 -17.92 -11.02
CA LEU A 194 -1.80 -18.14 -11.37
C LEU A 194 -2.19 -17.33 -12.62
N GLU A 195 -1.71 -16.09 -12.74
CA GLU A 195 -1.92 -15.26 -13.92
C GLU A 195 -1.28 -15.85 -15.17
N GLU A 196 -0.03 -16.31 -15.07
CA GLU A 196 0.68 -16.91 -16.21
C GLU A 196 0.06 -18.24 -16.67
N GLN A 197 -0.36 -19.08 -15.71
CA GLN A 197 -0.80 -20.45 -16.00
C GLN A 197 -2.32 -20.58 -16.20
N GLY A 198 -3.10 -19.62 -15.67
CA GLY A 198 -4.56 -19.59 -15.71
C GLY A 198 -5.20 -20.89 -15.25
N ASP A 199 -6.06 -21.47 -16.10
CA ASP A 199 -6.79 -22.71 -15.81
C ASP A 199 -5.89 -23.94 -15.56
N SER A 200 -4.61 -23.87 -15.89
CA SER A 200 -3.64 -24.96 -15.68
C SER A 200 -2.82 -24.80 -14.39
N TYR A 201 -3.06 -23.75 -13.61
CA TYR A 201 -2.33 -23.46 -12.38
C TYR A 201 -2.44 -24.62 -11.37
N VAL A 202 -1.31 -24.95 -10.74
CA VAL A 202 -1.22 -25.96 -9.68
C VAL A 202 -0.58 -25.33 -8.46
N PRO A 203 -1.30 -25.23 -7.32
CA PRO A 203 -0.74 -24.61 -6.12
C PRO A 203 0.31 -25.50 -5.46
N VAL A 204 1.22 -24.85 -4.73
CA VAL A 204 2.21 -25.53 -3.87
C VAL A 204 1.49 -26.15 -2.67
N ARG A 205 1.91 -27.35 -2.26
CA ARG A 205 1.31 -28.06 -1.12
C ARG A 205 2.37 -28.61 -0.20
N VAL A 206 2.36 -28.17 1.05
CA VAL A 206 3.26 -28.62 2.11
C VAL A 206 2.44 -29.19 3.26
N ASN A 207 2.91 -30.25 3.93
CA ASN A 207 2.21 -30.79 5.10
C ASN A 207 2.88 -30.34 6.41
N ALA A 208 2.08 -29.76 7.31
CA ALA A 208 2.48 -29.29 8.64
C ALA A 208 1.87 -30.12 9.79
N GLY A 209 1.17 -31.22 9.47
CA GLY A 209 0.48 -32.08 10.43
C GLY A 209 -0.92 -31.58 10.80
N ALA A 210 -1.88 -32.49 10.95
CA ALA A 210 -3.29 -32.14 11.13
C ALA A 210 -3.58 -31.49 12.50
N HIS A 211 -4.08 -30.27 12.52
CA HIS A 211 -4.52 -29.57 13.73
C HIS A 211 -5.36 -28.35 13.35
N HIS A 212 -5.98 -27.68 14.31
CA HIS A 212 -6.64 -26.41 14.02
C HIS A 212 -5.58 -25.29 14.00
N GLY A 213 -4.93 -25.13 12.85
CA GLY A 213 -3.73 -24.30 12.68
C GLY A 213 -3.86 -23.22 11.62
N ALA A 214 -2.84 -22.40 11.49
CA ALA A 214 -2.77 -21.31 10.51
C ALA A 214 -1.41 -21.31 9.82
N ALA A 215 -1.37 -20.75 8.62
CA ALA A 215 -0.15 -20.51 7.86
C ALA A 215 -0.22 -19.11 7.26
N LEU A 216 0.89 -18.38 7.31
CA LEU A 216 1.01 -17.00 6.87
C LEU A 216 2.17 -16.94 5.86
N PRO A 217 1.95 -16.45 4.64
CA PRO A 217 3.05 -16.13 3.74
C PRO A 217 3.92 -15.04 4.34
N LEU A 218 5.21 -15.13 4.06
CA LEU A 218 6.23 -14.14 4.34
C LEU A 218 6.97 -13.81 3.04
N GLU A 219 7.80 -12.78 3.07
CA GLU A 219 8.73 -12.44 1.99
C GLU A 219 9.75 -13.59 1.73
N ASP A 220 10.54 -13.48 0.65
CA ASP A 220 11.59 -14.44 0.27
C ASP A 220 11.12 -15.89 0.07
N ASP A 221 9.90 -16.09 -0.45
CA ASP A 221 9.30 -17.43 -0.62
C ASP A 221 9.25 -18.24 0.70
N LEU A 222 9.01 -17.55 1.81
CA LEU A 222 8.85 -18.16 3.13
C LEU A 222 7.40 -18.17 3.57
N PHE A 223 7.11 -19.01 4.57
CA PHE A 223 5.86 -18.92 5.30
C PHE A 223 6.02 -19.32 6.77
N ALA A 224 5.30 -18.64 7.64
CA ALA A 224 5.11 -19.05 9.02
C ALA A 224 3.95 -20.05 9.11
N VAL A 225 4.06 -21.07 9.96
CA VAL A 225 3.00 -22.07 10.16
C VAL A 225 2.95 -22.54 11.61
N SER A 226 1.75 -22.74 12.13
CA SER A 226 1.56 -23.22 13.49
C SER A 226 2.00 -24.67 13.70
N ILE A 227 2.42 -24.98 14.92
CA ILE A 227 2.98 -26.29 15.32
C ILE A 227 1.90 -27.15 15.95
N GLN A 228 1.66 -28.35 15.39
CA GLN A 228 0.80 -29.37 15.99
C GLN A 228 1.27 -29.77 17.39
N HIS A 229 0.33 -29.85 18.36
CA HIS A 229 0.64 -30.34 19.70
C HIS A 229 1.15 -31.80 19.66
N PRO A 230 2.24 -32.15 20.39
CA PRO A 230 2.85 -33.49 20.34
C PRO A 230 1.89 -34.62 20.74
N ASP A 231 0.95 -34.34 21.64
CA ASP A 231 -0.07 -35.28 22.11
C ASP A 231 -1.37 -35.28 21.28
N TYR A 232 -1.42 -34.59 20.13
CA TYR A 232 -2.60 -34.53 19.25
C TYR A 232 -3.20 -35.91 18.97
N ALA A 233 -2.36 -36.91 18.68
CA ALA A 233 -2.81 -38.27 18.37
C ALA A 233 -3.49 -39.00 19.57
N GLN A 234 -3.30 -38.53 20.80
CA GLN A 234 -3.90 -39.11 21.99
C GLN A 234 -5.35 -38.65 22.18
N ASP A 235 -5.57 -37.34 22.03
CA ASP A 235 -6.88 -36.71 22.07
C ASP A 235 -6.89 -35.45 21.20
N PRO A 236 -7.31 -35.55 19.93
CA PRO A 236 -7.40 -34.40 19.03
C PRO A 236 -8.34 -33.30 19.50
N GLN A 237 -9.29 -33.61 20.40
CA GLN A 237 -10.24 -32.63 20.93
C GLN A 237 -9.62 -31.81 22.07
N GLU A 238 -8.79 -32.44 22.90
CA GLU A 238 -8.03 -31.78 23.97
C GLU A 238 -6.78 -31.06 23.43
N TYR A 239 -6.03 -31.71 22.55
CA TYR A 239 -4.74 -31.27 22.02
C TYR A 239 -4.82 -30.73 20.58
N GLY A 240 -6.01 -30.33 20.14
CA GLY A 240 -6.25 -29.84 18.78
C GLY A 240 -5.66 -28.47 18.48
N ARG A 241 -5.18 -27.75 19.52
CA ARG A 241 -4.64 -26.38 19.38
C ARG A 241 -3.11 -26.38 19.27
N PRO A 242 -2.54 -25.45 18.50
CA PRO A 242 -1.10 -25.32 18.37
C PRO A 242 -0.42 -24.78 19.63
N ILE A 243 0.90 -24.99 19.70
CA ILE A 243 1.77 -24.64 20.85
C ILE A 243 2.86 -23.61 20.51
N GLY A 244 2.83 -23.10 19.28
CA GLY A 244 3.89 -22.28 18.71
C GLY A 244 3.80 -22.25 17.19
N ALA A 245 4.82 -21.67 16.54
CA ALA A 245 4.91 -21.54 15.10
C ALA A 245 6.35 -21.75 14.60
N GLU A 246 6.49 -22.01 13.32
CA GLU A 246 7.75 -22.24 12.61
C GLU A 246 7.80 -21.41 11.33
N ILE A 247 9.00 -20.99 10.93
CA ILE A 247 9.26 -20.45 9.58
C ILE A 247 9.76 -21.60 8.70
N ARG A 248 9.18 -21.72 7.50
CA ARG A 248 9.52 -22.74 6.52
C ARG A 248 9.71 -22.16 5.12
N ASP A 249 10.52 -22.84 4.32
CA ASP A 249 10.57 -22.61 2.87
C ASP A 249 9.44 -23.36 2.14
N LEU A 250 9.24 -23.08 0.84
CA LEU A 250 8.22 -23.73 0.00
C LEU A 250 8.43 -25.24 -0.20
N ASP A 251 9.63 -25.77 0.06
CA ASP A 251 9.92 -27.21 0.08
C ASP A 251 9.46 -27.87 1.39
N GLY A 252 9.08 -27.07 2.39
CA GLY A 252 8.61 -27.48 3.70
C GLY A 252 9.71 -27.76 4.71
N ASN A 253 10.95 -27.34 4.44
CA ASN A 253 12.03 -27.41 5.41
C ASN A 253 11.81 -26.38 6.51
N VAL A 254 12.06 -26.77 7.76
CA VAL A 254 11.95 -25.87 8.92
C VAL A 254 13.25 -25.07 9.06
N LEU A 255 13.14 -23.76 8.99
CA LEU A 255 14.25 -22.81 9.10
C LEU A 255 14.36 -22.27 10.53
N HIS A 256 13.21 -21.99 11.16
CA HIS A 256 13.12 -21.50 12.52
C HIS A 256 11.91 -22.09 13.25
N ARG A 257 12.00 -22.19 14.57
CA ARG A 257 10.95 -22.77 15.42
C ARG A 257 10.83 -22.01 16.71
N ALA A 258 9.62 -21.56 17.03
CA ALA A 258 9.27 -20.88 18.26
C ALA A 258 8.13 -21.63 18.97
N GLU A 259 8.37 -22.04 20.22
CA GLU A 259 7.37 -22.68 21.08
C GLU A 259 7.04 -21.76 22.26
N GLY A 260 5.94 -22.03 22.98
CA GLY A 260 5.57 -21.24 24.17
C GLY A 260 4.39 -20.29 23.94
N CYS A 261 3.68 -20.44 22.82
CA CYS A 261 2.40 -19.79 22.56
C CYS A 261 1.28 -20.81 22.74
N ASP A 262 0.85 -21.01 23.99
CA ASP A 262 -0.17 -22.00 24.31
C ASP A 262 -1.52 -21.59 23.74
N SER A 263 -2.23 -22.57 23.16
CA SER A 263 -3.59 -22.38 22.62
C SER A 263 -3.64 -21.38 21.46
N LEU A 264 -2.54 -21.30 20.70
CA LEU A 264 -2.31 -20.38 19.58
C LEU A 264 -3.54 -20.28 18.67
N HIS A 265 -4.02 -19.07 18.43
CA HIS A 265 -5.16 -18.79 17.57
C HIS A 265 -5.26 -17.32 17.20
N GLY A 266 -5.54 -17.03 15.93
CA GLY A 266 -5.47 -15.68 15.40
C GLY A 266 -4.06 -15.43 14.88
N ASP A 267 -3.98 -14.89 13.68
CA ASP A 267 -2.78 -14.86 12.87
C ASP A 267 -2.83 -13.66 11.93
N ALA A 268 -1.70 -12.97 11.78
CA ALA A 268 -1.52 -11.89 10.83
C ALA A 268 -0.04 -11.78 10.43
N SER A 269 0.20 -11.23 9.26
CA SER A 269 1.51 -10.92 8.71
C SER A 269 1.54 -9.48 8.18
N ASN A 270 2.73 -8.89 8.11
CA ASN A 270 3.00 -7.66 7.36
C ASN A 270 4.05 -7.89 6.26
N GLY A 271 4.39 -9.15 5.94
CA GLY A 271 5.42 -9.49 4.95
C GLY A 271 6.64 -10.13 5.63
N HIS A 272 7.38 -9.37 6.43
CA HIS A 272 8.60 -9.83 7.11
C HIS A 272 8.33 -10.37 8.53
N MET A 273 7.21 -9.99 9.18
CA MET A 273 6.79 -10.55 10.47
C MET A 273 5.50 -11.37 10.38
N ALA A 274 5.44 -12.44 11.17
CA ALA A 274 4.23 -13.23 11.44
C ALA A 274 3.88 -13.17 12.93
N VAL A 275 2.65 -12.73 13.24
CA VAL A 275 2.14 -12.58 14.60
C VAL A 275 0.99 -13.54 14.86
N PHE A 276 1.07 -14.25 15.98
CA PHE A 276 0.06 -15.21 16.40
C PHE A 276 -0.46 -14.89 17.81
N GLY A 277 -1.79 -14.87 17.97
CA GLY A 277 -2.43 -14.69 19.28
C GLY A 277 -2.30 -15.93 20.16
N CYS A 278 -2.02 -15.76 21.45
CA CYS A 278 -1.93 -16.83 22.45
C CYS A 278 -2.70 -16.49 23.72
N ILE A 279 -2.69 -17.43 24.67
CA ILE A 279 -2.93 -17.09 26.07
C ILE A 279 -1.82 -16.14 26.55
N GLY A 280 -2.22 -15.02 27.16
CA GLY A 280 -1.30 -14.10 27.82
C GLY A 280 -0.64 -13.04 26.94
N GLY A 281 -0.72 -13.14 25.59
CA GLY A 281 -0.04 -12.23 24.68
C GLY A 281 -0.03 -12.73 23.24
N VAL A 282 0.95 -12.27 22.46
CA VAL A 282 1.20 -12.71 21.08
C VAL A 282 2.62 -13.30 20.94
N LEU A 283 2.77 -14.21 19.99
CA LEU A 283 4.06 -14.72 19.52
C LEU A 283 4.36 -14.08 18.17
N VAL A 284 5.48 -13.37 18.09
CA VAL A 284 6.00 -12.77 16.86
C VAL A 284 7.15 -13.63 16.34
N LEU A 285 7.15 -13.93 15.05
CA LEU A 285 8.26 -14.52 14.32
C LEU A 285 8.67 -13.55 13.23
N GLU A 286 9.95 -13.38 13.04
CA GLU A 286 10.52 -12.43 12.09
C GLU A 286 11.47 -13.18 11.15
N ALA A 287 11.37 -12.86 9.86
CA ALA A 287 12.26 -13.31 8.81
C ALA A 287 12.75 -12.08 8.05
N HIS A 288 14.05 -11.79 8.12
CA HIS A 288 14.65 -10.67 7.41
C HIS A 288 16.10 -11.02 7.05
N ASP A 289 16.51 -10.83 5.79
CA ASP A 289 17.87 -11.11 5.28
C ASP A 289 18.42 -12.52 5.57
N GLY A 290 17.54 -13.52 5.63
CA GLY A 290 17.90 -14.89 6.00
C GLY A 290 18.28 -15.09 7.48
N GLU A 291 18.06 -14.08 8.32
CA GLU A 291 18.05 -14.21 9.78
C GLU A 291 16.61 -14.47 10.28
N TYR A 292 16.50 -15.24 11.36
CA TYR A 292 15.20 -15.63 11.92
C TYR A 292 15.17 -15.39 13.42
N SER A 293 14.15 -14.66 13.87
CA SER A 293 13.98 -14.23 15.25
C SER A 293 12.57 -14.60 15.76
N HIS A 294 12.37 -14.57 17.08
CA HIS A 294 11.01 -14.63 17.65
C HIS A 294 10.97 -13.95 19.02
N ALA A 295 9.82 -13.34 19.33
CA ALA A 295 9.53 -12.70 20.61
C ALA A 295 8.14 -13.09 21.10
N PHE A 296 7.96 -13.15 22.41
CA PHE A 296 6.63 -13.24 23.03
C PHE A 296 6.33 -11.91 23.70
N ILE A 297 5.30 -11.22 23.20
CA ILE A 297 4.92 -9.89 23.64
C ILE A 297 3.63 -9.99 24.44
N ALA A 298 3.60 -9.35 25.60
CA ALA A 298 2.47 -9.34 26.50
C ALA A 298 2.15 -7.91 26.94
N PRO A 299 0.87 -7.60 27.22
CA PRO A 299 0.48 -6.29 27.73
C PRO A 299 1.07 -6.04 29.12
N ASP A 300 1.39 -4.77 29.37
CA ASP A 300 1.91 -4.26 30.66
C ASP A 300 1.03 -4.67 31.85
N GLU A 301 -0.30 -4.56 31.67
CA GLU A 301 -1.27 -5.15 32.58
C GLU A 301 -1.56 -6.60 32.17
N PRO A 302 -1.17 -7.61 32.97
CA PRO A 302 -1.30 -8.99 32.56
C PRO A 302 -2.76 -9.40 32.35
N ILE A 303 -3.06 -9.94 31.17
CA ILE A 303 -4.39 -10.44 30.82
C ILE A 303 -4.71 -11.84 31.38
N GLY A 304 -3.79 -12.42 32.16
CA GLY A 304 -3.96 -13.72 32.82
C GLY A 304 -4.11 -14.86 31.82
N ASP A 305 -5.09 -15.74 32.05
CA ASP A 305 -5.39 -16.88 31.16
C ASP A 305 -6.27 -16.47 29.96
N SER A 306 -6.54 -15.17 29.79
CA SER A 306 -7.26 -14.66 28.64
C SER A 306 -6.43 -14.85 27.37
N ARG A 307 -7.12 -15.07 26.27
CA ARG A 307 -6.50 -15.35 24.97
C ARG A 307 -6.81 -14.25 23.98
N LEU A 308 -5.77 -13.80 23.26
CA LEU A 308 -5.93 -13.02 22.04
C LEU A 308 -6.30 -14.00 20.92
N THR A 309 -7.48 -13.82 20.35
CA THR A 309 -8.15 -14.81 19.48
C THR A 309 -8.11 -14.47 18.01
N SER A 310 -7.76 -13.23 17.68
CA SER A 310 -7.70 -12.71 16.33
C SER A 310 -6.64 -11.63 16.29
N VAL A 311 -5.88 -11.61 15.21
CA VAL A 311 -4.83 -10.63 14.95
C VAL A 311 -5.07 -10.08 13.55
N TRP A 312 -4.76 -8.81 13.33
CA TRP A 312 -4.78 -8.14 12.04
C TRP A 312 -3.46 -7.40 11.85
N GLY A 313 -3.01 -7.38 10.61
CA GLY A 313 -1.80 -6.69 10.17
C GLY A 313 -1.99 -6.27 8.72
N TYR A 314 -1.12 -5.38 8.26
CA TYR A 314 -1.12 -4.83 6.92
C TYR A 314 0.33 -4.59 6.52
N SER A 315 0.73 -4.86 5.27
CA SER A 315 2.14 -4.76 4.87
C SER A 315 2.73 -3.36 4.94
N GLY A 316 1.89 -2.31 4.89
CA GLY A 316 2.31 -0.93 5.13
C GLY A 316 2.35 -0.49 6.60
N LEU A 317 2.18 -1.41 7.56
CA LEU A 317 2.22 -1.12 9.00
C LEU A 317 3.28 -1.99 9.69
N ASP A 318 4.05 -1.39 10.59
CA ASP A 318 5.04 -2.09 11.42
C ASP A 318 4.41 -2.72 12.67
N HIS A 319 3.17 -2.33 12.99
CA HIS A 319 2.42 -2.81 14.14
C HIS A 319 1.19 -3.64 13.76
N PHE A 320 0.63 -4.32 14.76
CA PHE A 320 -0.51 -5.23 14.59
C PHE A 320 -1.64 -4.89 15.55
N PHE A 321 -2.83 -5.40 15.25
CA PHE A 321 -3.98 -5.29 16.14
C PHE A 321 -4.38 -6.66 16.67
N ALA A 322 -4.51 -6.83 17.98
CA ALA A 322 -4.86 -8.11 18.59
C ALA A 322 -6.11 -8.01 19.47
N LEU A 323 -7.12 -8.84 19.19
CA LEU A 323 -8.40 -8.87 19.91
C LEU A 323 -8.54 -10.09 20.80
N GLY A 324 -8.81 -9.86 22.09
CA GLY A 324 -9.30 -10.86 23.01
C GLY A 324 -10.71 -10.50 23.50
N SER A 325 -11.65 -11.45 23.40
CA SER A 325 -13.07 -11.20 23.73
C SER A 325 -13.33 -10.71 25.16
N GLU A 326 -12.44 -11.06 26.10
CA GLU A 326 -12.57 -10.69 27.52
C GLU A 326 -11.74 -9.45 27.89
N VAL A 327 -10.82 -9.02 27.02
CA VAL A 327 -9.76 -8.05 27.37
C VAL A 327 -9.68 -6.84 26.44
N GLY A 328 -10.31 -6.90 25.27
CA GLY A 328 -10.36 -5.79 24.33
C GLY A 328 -9.41 -5.95 23.14
N LEU A 329 -9.33 -4.86 22.37
CA LEU A 329 -8.46 -4.70 21.22
C LEU A 329 -7.18 -3.96 21.64
N TYR A 330 -6.04 -4.50 21.26
CA TYR A 330 -4.73 -3.95 21.53
C TYR A 330 -4.04 -3.58 20.22
N ILE A 331 -3.21 -2.54 20.26
CA ILE A 331 -2.10 -2.32 19.33
C ILE A 331 -0.91 -3.11 19.87
N VAL A 332 -0.21 -3.83 19.00
CA VAL A 332 0.98 -4.62 19.28
C VAL A 332 2.12 -3.98 18.50
N GLU A 333 3.13 -3.52 19.22
CA GLU A 333 4.33 -2.86 18.70
C GLU A 333 5.52 -3.83 18.81
N PRO A 334 5.85 -4.58 17.73
CA PRO A 334 6.84 -5.65 17.82
C PRO A 334 8.26 -5.16 18.13
N GLU A 335 8.68 -4.03 17.56
CA GLU A 335 10.04 -3.49 17.74
C GLU A 335 10.29 -3.03 19.18
N GLU A 336 9.26 -2.46 19.80
CA GLU A 336 9.24 -1.97 21.18
C GLU A 336 9.02 -3.10 22.19
N GLU A 337 8.57 -4.27 21.72
CA GLU A 337 8.04 -5.36 22.54
C GLU A 337 6.91 -4.88 23.47
N GLU A 338 6.05 -3.98 22.98
CA GLU A 338 4.97 -3.36 23.75
C GLU A 338 3.57 -3.69 23.20
N MET A 339 2.56 -3.57 24.07
CA MET A 339 1.16 -3.74 23.72
C MET A 339 0.31 -2.71 24.43
N GLU A 340 -0.35 -1.84 23.66
CA GLU A 340 -1.22 -0.78 24.15
C GLU A 340 -2.70 -1.15 23.99
N LEU A 341 -3.51 -0.92 25.02
CA LEU A 341 -4.95 -1.17 24.96
C LEU A 341 -5.67 -0.05 24.20
N LEU A 342 -6.16 -0.35 23.00
CA LEU A 342 -6.91 0.59 22.16
C LEU A 342 -8.39 0.66 22.55
N ILE A 343 -9.07 -0.50 22.64
CA ILE A 343 -10.50 -0.56 22.99
C ILE A 343 -10.71 -1.58 24.10
N PRO A 344 -11.09 -1.17 25.33
CA PRO A 344 -11.41 -2.13 26.39
C PRO A 344 -12.66 -2.93 26.05
N ALA A 345 -12.64 -4.24 26.32
CA ALA A 345 -13.85 -5.04 26.31
C ALA A 345 -14.66 -4.82 27.60
N SER A 346 -15.98 -4.73 27.47
CA SER A 346 -16.91 -4.72 28.60
C SER A 346 -18.04 -5.73 28.38
N GLU A 347 -18.79 -6.08 29.44
CA GLU A 347 -19.94 -6.99 29.33
C GLU A 347 -21.06 -6.43 28.42
N GLU A 348 -21.11 -5.12 28.22
CA GLU A 348 -22.17 -4.45 27.45
C GLU A 348 -21.71 -4.12 26.03
N LEU A 349 -20.44 -3.77 25.85
CA LEU A 349 -19.89 -3.28 24.59
C LEU A 349 -18.48 -3.83 24.36
N TRP A 350 -18.27 -4.50 23.23
CA TRP A 350 -16.96 -5.05 22.85
C TRP A 350 -16.80 -5.10 21.32
N PRO A 351 -15.57 -5.04 20.79
CA PRO A 351 -15.29 -5.24 19.37
C PRO A 351 -15.66 -6.66 18.92
N ILE A 352 -16.34 -6.78 17.78
CA ILE A 352 -16.71 -8.08 17.19
C ILE A 352 -15.94 -8.36 15.90
N GLN A 353 -15.67 -7.31 15.13
CA GLN A 353 -14.89 -7.40 13.90
C GLN A 353 -13.96 -6.20 13.81
N VAL A 354 -12.76 -6.47 13.33
CA VAL A 354 -11.74 -5.48 13.01
C VAL A 354 -11.32 -5.70 11.56
N HIS A 355 -10.96 -4.62 10.88
CA HIS A 355 -10.47 -4.63 9.51
C HIS A 355 -9.59 -3.40 9.29
N VAL A 356 -8.43 -3.59 8.65
CA VAL A 356 -7.59 -2.46 8.21
C VAL A 356 -8.09 -2.02 6.84
N GLY A 357 -8.19 -0.72 6.61
CA GLY A 357 -8.63 -0.13 5.35
C GLY A 357 -7.70 -0.46 4.18
N ALA A 358 -8.19 -0.32 2.95
CA ALA A 358 -7.48 -0.73 1.74
C ALA A 358 -6.12 -0.02 1.56
N GLY A 359 -5.96 1.18 2.11
CA GLY A 359 -4.71 1.94 2.10
C GLY A 359 -3.81 1.76 3.33
N GLY A 360 -4.23 0.98 4.34
CA GLY A 360 -3.47 0.86 5.59
C GLY A 360 -3.72 1.98 6.62
N GLU A 361 -4.23 3.13 6.19
CA GLU A 361 -4.41 4.35 7.01
C GLU A 361 -5.52 4.26 8.07
N THR A 362 -6.53 3.40 7.87
CA THR A 362 -7.71 3.35 8.73
C THR A 362 -7.92 1.99 9.36
N LEU A 363 -8.43 1.98 10.59
CA LEU A 363 -8.85 0.80 11.32
C LEU A 363 -10.36 0.85 11.57
N LEU A 364 -11.09 -0.08 10.97
CA LEU A 364 -12.54 -0.20 11.07
C LEU A 364 -12.91 -1.26 12.11
N VAL A 365 -13.74 -0.87 13.07
CA VAL A 365 -14.17 -1.74 14.17
C VAL A 365 -15.68 -1.77 14.27
N VAL A 366 -16.27 -2.95 14.04
CA VAL A 366 -17.70 -3.21 14.29
C VAL A 366 -17.87 -3.65 15.73
N MET A 367 -18.66 -2.89 16.48
CA MET A 367 -18.97 -3.11 17.89
C MET A 367 -20.17 -4.05 18.07
N SER A 368 -20.32 -4.60 19.27
CA SER A 368 -21.36 -5.57 19.61
C SER A 368 -22.80 -5.06 19.51
N ASP A 369 -23.01 -3.76 19.59
CA ASP A 369 -24.29 -3.07 19.43
C ASP A 369 -24.58 -2.66 17.98
N GLY A 370 -23.67 -2.93 17.03
CA GLY A 370 -23.83 -2.59 15.62
C GLY A 370 -23.29 -1.22 15.23
N GLU A 371 -22.61 -0.52 16.15
CA GLU A 371 -21.83 0.67 15.84
C GLU A 371 -20.59 0.31 15.01
N LEU A 372 -20.28 1.10 13.98
CA LEU A 372 -19.01 1.05 13.26
C LEU A 372 -18.16 2.25 13.69
N ARG A 373 -16.94 1.98 14.14
CA ARG A 373 -15.95 2.99 14.50
C ARG A 373 -14.80 2.96 13.52
N MET A 374 -14.33 4.14 13.14
CA MET A 374 -13.16 4.32 12.31
C MET A 374 -12.09 5.01 13.13
N TYR A 375 -10.94 4.37 13.25
CA TYR A 375 -9.75 4.90 13.89
C TYR A 375 -8.68 5.15 12.83
N ASP A 376 -7.76 6.05 13.12
CA ASP A 376 -6.47 6.11 12.44
C ASP A 376 -5.69 4.83 12.78
N ALA A 377 -5.12 4.17 11.77
CA ALA A 377 -4.42 2.92 11.99
C ALA A 377 -3.06 3.12 12.66
N HIS A 378 -2.39 4.25 12.46
CA HIS A 378 -1.04 4.51 12.97
C HIS A 378 -1.04 4.84 14.45
N ASP A 379 -1.94 5.71 14.91
CA ASP A 379 -1.95 6.16 16.31
C ASP A 379 -3.18 5.69 17.12
N GLY A 380 -4.17 5.08 16.46
CA GLY A 380 -5.37 4.61 17.12
C GLY A 380 -6.36 5.72 17.51
N ASP A 381 -6.23 6.94 16.99
CA ASP A 381 -7.18 8.02 17.28
C ASP A 381 -8.53 7.77 16.59
N LEU A 382 -9.62 7.94 17.34
CA LEU A 382 -10.97 7.78 16.80
C LEU A 382 -11.33 8.93 15.85
N GLN A 383 -11.49 8.62 14.56
CA GLN A 383 -11.79 9.57 13.49
C GLN A 383 -13.31 9.74 13.28
N ALA A 384 -14.05 8.63 13.18
CA ALA A 384 -15.49 8.66 12.89
C ALA A 384 -16.28 7.53 13.55
N THR A 385 -17.60 7.70 13.62
CA THR A 385 -18.50 6.69 14.19
C THR A 385 -19.86 6.73 13.50
N LYS A 386 -20.36 5.55 13.10
CA LYS A 386 -21.69 5.36 12.51
C LYS A 386 -22.54 4.45 13.38
N THR A 387 -23.72 4.93 13.77
CA THR A 387 -24.70 4.21 14.60
C THR A 387 -26.00 3.95 13.85
N ASP A 388 -26.89 3.14 14.43
CA ASP A 388 -28.30 2.96 14.00
C ASP A 388 -28.48 2.51 12.54
N PHE A 389 -27.49 1.83 11.95
CA PHE A 389 -27.53 1.39 10.55
C PHE A 389 -27.49 -0.14 10.39
N LEU A 390 -26.95 -0.87 11.38
CA LEU A 390 -26.96 -2.32 11.47
C LEU A 390 -27.87 -2.81 12.58
N THR A 391 -28.41 -4.01 12.42
CA THR A 391 -28.98 -4.75 13.55
C THR A 391 -27.84 -5.14 14.50
N PRO A 392 -27.95 -4.89 15.82
CA PRO A 392 -26.91 -5.23 16.78
C PRO A 392 -26.42 -6.68 16.62
N PRO A 393 -25.13 -6.93 16.30
CA PRO A 393 -24.64 -8.29 16.05
C PRO A 393 -24.72 -9.21 17.27
N VAL A 394 -24.77 -8.64 18.48
CA VAL A 394 -25.05 -9.40 19.72
C VAL A 394 -26.46 -10.01 19.72
N GLU A 395 -27.40 -9.42 19.01
CA GLU A 395 -28.77 -9.93 18.86
C GLU A 395 -28.90 -10.97 17.74
N THR A 396 -27.85 -11.15 16.92
CA THR A 396 -27.83 -12.09 15.79
C THR A 396 -27.08 -13.38 16.12
N GLY A 397 -27.35 -14.43 15.35
CA GLY A 397 -26.54 -15.65 15.41
C GLY A 397 -25.14 -15.39 14.82
N PHE A 398 -24.12 -16.16 15.25
CA PHE A 398 -22.77 -16.07 14.67
C PHE A 398 -22.72 -16.25 13.14
N TRP A 399 -23.74 -16.89 12.56
CA TRP A 399 -23.91 -17.10 11.12
C TRP A 399 -24.56 -15.91 10.39
N ALA A 400 -25.00 -14.87 11.08
CA ALA A 400 -25.61 -13.66 10.53
C ALA A 400 -24.92 -12.40 11.08
N ARG A 401 -23.60 -12.47 11.29
CA ARG A 401 -22.80 -11.32 11.71
C ARG A 401 -22.36 -10.55 10.48
N PRO A 402 -22.41 -9.20 10.53
CA PRO A 402 -21.90 -8.37 9.45
C PRO A 402 -20.43 -8.70 9.19
N HIS A 403 -20.03 -8.71 7.92
CA HIS A 403 -18.64 -8.54 7.55
C HIS A 403 -18.48 -7.34 6.65
N LEU A 404 -17.27 -6.83 6.59
CA LEU A 404 -16.91 -5.75 5.70
C LEU A 404 -15.65 -6.09 4.90
N THR A 405 -15.52 -5.42 3.77
CA THR A 405 -14.32 -5.32 2.94
C THR A 405 -14.18 -3.87 2.51
N THR A 406 -12.98 -3.45 2.18
CA THR A 406 -12.70 -2.10 1.71
C THR A 406 -12.20 -2.13 0.27
N ALA A 407 -12.37 -1.00 -0.39
CA ALA A 407 -11.69 -0.59 -1.60
C ALA A 407 -11.36 0.91 -1.43
N PRO A 408 -10.47 1.50 -2.24
CA PRO A 408 -10.19 2.92 -2.07
C PRO A 408 -11.46 3.74 -2.28
N GLY A 409 -11.75 4.68 -1.38
CA GLY A 409 -12.96 5.50 -1.40
C GLY A 409 -14.22 4.80 -0.88
N ALA A 410 -14.15 3.53 -0.45
CA ALA A 410 -15.36 2.76 -0.16
C ALA A 410 -15.20 1.68 0.92
N ILE A 411 -16.17 1.63 1.82
CA ILE A 411 -16.37 0.54 2.77
C ILE A 411 -17.64 -0.21 2.38
N PHE A 412 -17.53 -1.51 2.14
CA PHE A 412 -18.70 -2.37 1.88
C PHE A 412 -18.98 -3.23 3.09
N ILE A 413 -20.21 -3.17 3.63
CA ILE A 413 -20.60 -3.91 4.83
C ILE A 413 -21.93 -4.63 4.65
N THR A 414 -21.96 -5.90 5.03
CA THR A 414 -23.18 -6.72 4.93
C THR A 414 -24.11 -6.45 6.12
N ASP A 415 -25.39 -6.20 5.85
CA ASP A 415 -26.46 -6.26 6.84
C ASP A 415 -27.20 -7.59 6.69
N SER A 416 -26.70 -8.61 7.39
CA SER A 416 -27.18 -9.99 7.27
C SER A 416 -28.66 -10.17 7.64
N VAL A 417 -29.17 -9.37 8.59
CA VAL A 417 -30.57 -9.43 9.03
C VAL A 417 -31.47 -8.62 8.09
N GLY A 418 -30.98 -7.48 7.61
CA GLY A 418 -31.66 -6.65 6.63
C GLY A 418 -31.72 -7.28 5.23
N GLY A 419 -30.83 -8.23 4.92
CA GLY A 419 -30.74 -8.84 3.59
C GLY A 419 -30.20 -7.85 2.56
N ARG A 420 -29.17 -7.09 2.92
CA ARG A 420 -28.58 -6.06 2.06
C ARG A 420 -27.08 -5.91 2.28
N VAL A 421 -26.42 -5.26 1.32
CA VAL A 421 -25.03 -4.80 1.41
C VAL A 421 -25.06 -3.29 1.28
N LEU A 422 -24.36 -2.59 2.18
CA LEU A 422 -24.24 -1.14 2.21
C LEU A 422 -22.86 -0.74 1.68
N GLN A 423 -22.79 0.31 0.88
CA GLN A 423 -21.56 1.05 0.61
C GLN A 423 -21.54 2.32 1.44
N LEU A 424 -20.48 2.50 2.21
CA LEU A 424 -20.20 3.71 2.96
C LEU A 424 -18.98 4.40 2.35
N ASP A 425 -18.93 5.71 2.46
CA ASP A 425 -17.71 6.49 2.20
C ASP A 425 -16.66 6.17 3.28
N ASP A 426 -15.39 6.03 2.88
CA ASP A 426 -14.30 5.66 3.78
C ASP A 426 -13.66 6.84 4.53
N HIS A 427 -14.11 8.08 4.30
CA HIS A 427 -13.67 9.26 5.03
C HIS A 427 -14.65 9.67 6.13
N ASP A 428 -15.96 9.63 5.85
CA ASP A 428 -16.99 10.14 6.78
C ASP A 428 -18.06 9.12 7.21
N LEU A 429 -18.01 7.90 6.66
CA LEU A 429 -18.97 6.82 6.89
C LEU A 429 -20.40 7.14 6.44
N GLU A 430 -20.63 8.15 5.59
CA GLU A 430 -21.95 8.39 5.00
C GLU A 430 -22.36 7.24 4.08
N GLU A 431 -23.65 6.89 4.07
CA GLU A 431 -24.13 5.81 3.18
C GLU A 431 -24.22 6.36 1.76
N VAL A 432 -23.40 5.80 0.86
CA VAL A 432 -23.39 6.14 -0.56
C VAL A 432 -24.56 5.45 -1.26
N THR A 433 -24.69 4.14 -1.06
CA THR A 433 -25.75 3.32 -1.67
C THR A 433 -25.92 1.98 -0.94
N HIS A 434 -26.92 1.20 -1.35
CA HIS A 434 -27.09 -0.18 -0.90
C HIS A 434 -27.74 -1.07 -1.96
N TRP A 435 -27.56 -2.38 -1.80
CA TRP A 435 -28.15 -3.41 -2.66
C TRP A 435 -28.88 -4.46 -1.82
N ASP A 436 -30.08 -4.82 -2.25
CA ASP A 436 -30.81 -5.95 -1.68
C ASP A 436 -30.18 -7.27 -2.17
N VAL A 437 -29.79 -8.12 -1.22
CA VAL A 437 -29.20 -9.44 -1.48
C VAL A 437 -30.07 -10.50 -0.83
N ALA A 438 -30.52 -11.49 -1.61
CA ALA A 438 -31.36 -12.55 -1.09
C ALA A 438 -30.59 -13.39 -0.06
N GLY A 439 -31.33 -14.05 0.84
CA GLY A 439 -30.74 -14.89 1.87
C GLY A 439 -30.14 -14.09 3.02
N VAL A 440 -28.97 -14.50 3.49
CA VAL A 440 -28.27 -13.97 4.66
C VAL A 440 -26.88 -13.54 4.23
N PRO A 441 -26.69 -12.32 3.68
CA PRO A 441 -25.38 -11.88 3.21
C PRO A 441 -24.42 -11.77 4.39
N THR A 442 -23.27 -12.45 4.31
CA THR A 442 -22.27 -12.46 5.39
C THR A 442 -20.88 -12.18 4.89
N LYS A 443 -20.19 -13.15 4.29
CA LYS A 443 -18.82 -12.98 3.80
C LYS A 443 -18.84 -12.09 2.56
N ILE A 444 -17.90 -11.17 2.49
CA ILE A 444 -17.81 -10.21 1.40
C ILE A 444 -16.35 -10.05 1.00
N ALA A 445 -16.11 -9.99 -0.30
CA ALA A 445 -14.82 -9.61 -0.87
C ALA A 445 -15.07 -8.69 -2.08
N PHE A 446 -14.22 -7.68 -2.22
CA PHE A 446 -14.19 -6.82 -3.39
C PHE A 446 -13.17 -7.35 -4.39
N VAL A 447 -13.56 -7.47 -5.65
CA VAL A 447 -12.62 -7.74 -6.75
C VAL A 447 -12.79 -6.67 -7.82
N GLY A 448 -11.70 -6.06 -8.23
CA GLY A 448 -11.70 -4.93 -9.16
C GLY A 448 -10.59 -3.93 -8.86
N ILE A 449 -10.74 -2.76 -9.45
CA ILE A 449 -9.76 -1.67 -9.43
C ILE A 449 -10.48 -0.33 -9.22
N LEU A 450 -9.72 0.74 -9.05
CA LEU A 450 -10.25 2.09 -9.26
C LEU A 450 -10.28 2.36 -10.77
N GLY A 451 -11.47 2.61 -11.32
CA GLY A 451 -11.64 3.06 -12.70
C GLY A 451 -11.64 4.58 -12.80
N ASP A 452 -11.39 5.08 -14.01
CA ASP A 452 -10.95 6.44 -14.35
C ASP A 452 -9.50 6.75 -13.94
N GLN A 453 -8.57 6.00 -14.54
CA GLN A 453 -7.41 6.64 -15.15
C GLN A 453 -7.52 6.46 -16.67
N GLU A 454 -7.78 7.55 -17.40
CA GLU A 454 -7.30 7.61 -18.78
C GLU A 454 -5.77 7.68 -18.70
N ASP A 455 -5.13 6.53 -18.90
CA ASP A 455 -3.73 6.36 -19.30
C ASP A 455 -2.69 7.00 -18.36
N ASP A 456 -2.37 6.31 -17.26
CA ASP A 456 -1.04 6.38 -16.64
C ASP A 456 -0.63 4.96 -16.23
N GLY A 457 0.46 4.46 -16.81
CA GLY A 457 0.89 3.07 -16.68
C GLY A 457 1.18 2.69 -15.23
N ASP A 458 0.62 1.56 -14.80
CA ASP A 458 0.99 0.87 -13.56
C ASP A 458 2.49 0.50 -13.60
N ALA A 459 3.31 1.35 -12.98
CA ALA A 459 4.55 0.92 -12.36
C ALA A 459 4.20 0.41 -10.96
N HIS A 460 4.64 -0.80 -10.66
CA HIS A 460 4.54 -1.42 -9.35
C HIS A 460 4.98 -0.46 -8.23
N GLY A 461 4.19 -0.41 -7.14
CA GLY A 461 4.55 0.09 -5.81
C GLY A 461 5.55 1.24 -5.69
N HIS A 462 5.15 2.48 -5.97
CA HIS A 462 5.93 3.67 -5.59
C HIS A 462 5.02 4.68 -4.90
N GLY A 463 5.36 5.13 -3.69
CA GLY A 463 4.49 5.94 -2.83
C GLY A 463 4.12 7.32 -3.42
N PRO A 464 3.18 8.06 -2.79
CA PRO A 464 2.68 9.38 -3.23
C PRO A 464 3.70 10.52 -3.10
N LEU A 465 5.00 10.22 -3.01
CA LEU A 465 6.05 11.15 -2.57
C LEU A 465 6.80 11.77 -3.76
N ASP A 466 6.89 13.10 -3.77
CA ASP A 466 7.65 13.92 -4.72
C ASP A 466 9.17 13.70 -4.51
N PRO A 467 9.92 13.14 -5.48
CA PRO A 467 11.35 12.95 -5.35
C PRO A 467 12.17 14.24 -5.51
N HIS A 468 11.58 15.33 -5.99
CA HIS A 468 12.28 16.52 -6.46
C HIS A 468 12.74 17.45 -5.32
N PHE A 469 13.11 16.90 -4.17
CA PHE A 469 13.50 17.63 -2.94
C PHE A 469 14.63 18.63 -3.16
N TRP A 470 15.42 18.46 -4.24
CA TRP A 470 16.52 19.34 -4.60
C TRP A 470 16.09 20.75 -4.99
N PHE A 471 14.79 21.03 -5.11
CA PHE A 471 14.32 22.39 -5.30
C PHE A 471 14.14 23.20 -3.99
N ASP A 472 14.23 22.54 -2.82
CA ASP A 472 14.37 23.19 -1.53
C ASP A 472 15.82 23.07 -1.01
N PRO A 473 16.60 24.18 -1.02
CA PRO A 473 17.96 24.15 -0.48
C PRO A 473 18.04 23.72 0.99
N ASN A 474 16.97 23.84 1.78
CA ASN A 474 16.97 23.37 3.16
C ASN A 474 17.00 21.84 3.25
N ARG A 475 16.27 21.15 2.38
CA ARG A 475 16.29 19.68 2.29
C ARG A 475 17.60 19.17 1.71
N VAL A 476 18.18 19.86 0.75
CA VAL A 476 19.54 19.56 0.27
C VAL A 476 20.59 19.66 1.38
N LYS A 477 20.43 20.56 2.37
CA LYS A 477 21.32 20.59 3.54
C LYS A 477 21.20 19.33 4.40
N ILE A 478 20.01 18.73 4.49
CA ILE A 478 19.79 17.47 5.21
C ILE A 478 20.52 16.34 4.45
N ALA A 479 20.30 16.23 3.14
CA ALA A 479 21.01 15.28 2.28
C ALA A 479 22.55 15.39 2.41
N VAL A 480 23.09 16.60 2.41
CA VAL A 480 24.54 16.84 2.56
C VAL A 480 25.08 16.34 3.91
N LYS A 481 24.30 16.45 4.99
CA LYS A 481 24.69 15.92 6.30
C LYS A 481 24.68 14.40 6.34
N ILE A 482 23.67 13.78 5.73
CA ILE A 482 23.56 12.32 5.60
C ILE A 482 24.75 11.79 4.82
N ILE A 483 25.06 12.39 3.67
CA ILE A 483 26.23 12.05 2.85
C ILE A 483 27.52 12.16 3.66
N ALA A 484 27.72 13.26 4.42
CA ALA A 484 28.93 13.44 5.23
C ALA A 484 29.04 12.41 6.36
N ALA A 485 27.93 12.06 7.01
CA ALA A 485 27.88 11.04 8.05
C ALA A 485 28.22 9.65 7.48
N ARG A 486 27.64 9.29 6.32
CA ARG A 486 27.88 8.00 5.65
C ARG A 486 29.31 7.90 5.12
N PHE A 487 29.84 8.96 4.51
CA PHE A 487 31.25 8.99 4.08
C PHE A 487 32.20 8.87 5.27
N SER A 488 31.87 9.45 6.42
CA SER A 488 32.66 9.30 7.65
C SER A 488 32.60 7.89 8.25
N ALA A 489 31.49 7.18 8.07
CA ALA A 489 31.37 5.78 8.49
C ALA A 489 32.22 4.85 7.61
N LEU A 490 32.21 5.07 6.30
CA LEU A 490 32.98 4.29 5.31
C LEU A 490 34.47 4.62 5.31
N ASP A 491 34.82 5.89 5.53
CA ASP A 491 36.20 6.38 5.65
C ASP A 491 36.38 7.21 6.94
N PRO A 492 36.61 6.55 8.09
CA PRO A 492 36.80 7.23 9.36
C PRO A 492 37.99 8.19 9.40
N GLU A 493 39.05 7.95 8.62
CA GLU A 493 40.21 8.84 8.54
C GLU A 493 39.86 10.18 7.86
N GLY A 494 38.87 10.18 6.98
CA GLY A 494 38.34 11.35 6.27
C GLY A 494 37.27 12.16 7.03
N THR A 495 36.82 11.71 8.20
CA THR A 495 35.72 12.34 8.97
C THR A 495 35.80 13.87 9.07
N GLU A 496 36.94 14.41 9.51
CA GLU A 496 37.13 15.86 9.66
C GLU A 496 37.00 16.60 8.31
N PHE A 497 37.48 15.98 7.23
CA PHE A 497 37.38 16.54 5.89
C PHE A 497 35.92 16.55 5.40
N TYR A 498 35.16 15.47 5.56
CA TYR A 498 33.77 15.41 5.10
C TYR A 498 32.87 16.40 5.85
N PHE A 499 32.94 16.43 7.19
CA PHE A 499 32.15 17.35 7.99
C PHE A 499 32.53 18.83 7.76
N GLN A 500 33.81 19.13 7.52
CA GLN A 500 34.21 20.50 7.19
C GLN A 500 33.65 20.94 5.83
N ASN A 501 33.72 20.09 4.79
CA ASN A 501 33.15 20.42 3.49
C ASN A 501 31.62 20.54 3.56
N ALA A 502 30.95 19.67 4.32
CA ALA A 502 29.50 19.77 4.54
C ALA A 502 29.12 21.09 5.20
N ALA A 503 29.83 21.47 6.27
CA ALA A 503 29.61 22.74 6.96
C ALA A 503 29.86 23.95 6.05
N ASP A 504 30.91 23.91 5.21
CA ASP A 504 31.19 24.99 4.26
C ASP A 504 30.09 25.07 3.17
N TYR A 505 29.63 23.94 2.66
CA TYR A 505 28.57 23.88 1.65
C TYR A 505 27.19 24.26 2.21
N GLU A 506 26.90 23.95 3.47
CA GLU A 506 25.69 24.43 4.17
C GLU A 506 25.61 25.95 4.20
N VAL A 507 26.74 26.66 4.36
CA VAL A 507 26.77 28.12 4.29
C VAL A 507 26.41 28.60 2.88
N GLU A 508 26.93 27.95 1.83
CA GLU A 508 26.58 28.28 0.45
C GLU A 508 25.08 28.04 0.15
N LEU A 509 24.50 26.98 0.73
CA LEU A 509 23.06 26.67 0.63
C LEU A 509 22.20 27.69 1.39
N ASP A 510 22.62 28.15 2.57
CA ASP A 510 21.95 29.21 3.33
C ASP A 510 21.96 30.55 2.57
N GLU A 511 23.09 30.87 1.94
CA GLU A 511 23.23 32.05 1.08
C GLU A 511 22.35 31.93 -0.18
N LEU A 512 22.30 30.75 -0.80
CA LEU A 512 21.43 30.48 -1.94
C LEU A 512 19.96 30.63 -1.57
N HIS A 513 19.54 30.02 -0.45
CA HIS A 513 18.16 30.08 0.02
C HIS A 513 17.74 31.52 0.33
N SER A 514 18.58 32.27 1.04
CA SER A 514 18.34 33.68 1.37
C SER A 514 18.25 34.55 0.12
N TRP A 515 19.18 34.39 -0.81
CA TRP A 515 19.15 35.11 -2.09
C TRP A 515 17.90 34.76 -2.92
N THR A 516 17.46 33.51 -2.90
CA THR A 516 16.25 33.07 -3.62
C THR A 516 15.01 33.75 -3.05
N LYS A 517 14.87 33.82 -1.73
CA LYS A 517 13.78 34.58 -1.08
C LYS A 517 13.77 36.05 -1.51
N GLU A 518 14.93 36.68 -1.59
CA GLU A 518 15.04 38.08 -2.05
C GLU A 518 14.63 38.26 -3.52
N GLN A 519 15.00 37.33 -4.40
CA GLN A 519 14.62 37.40 -5.82
C GLN A 519 13.12 37.13 -6.02
N VAL A 520 12.58 36.10 -5.38
CA VAL A 520 11.15 35.74 -5.45
C VAL A 520 10.27 36.88 -4.93
N ALA A 521 10.72 37.61 -3.90
CA ALA A 521 10.00 38.77 -3.38
C ALA A 521 9.82 39.92 -4.41
N LEU A 522 10.54 39.89 -5.53
CA LEU A 522 10.35 40.83 -6.65
C LEU A 522 9.11 40.49 -7.50
N VAL A 523 8.57 39.27 -7.39
CA VAL A 523 7.34 38.83 -8.06
C VAL A 523 6.16 39.06 -7.10
N PRO A 524 5.14 39.83 -7.50
CA PRO A 524 3.91 39.99 -6.70
C PRO A 524 3.26 38.64 -6.42
N PRO A 525 2.70 38.41 -5.22
CA PRO A 525 2.06 37.12 -4.87
C PRO A 525 1.06 36.63 -5.92
N GLU A 526 0.27 37.53 -6.50
CA GLU A 526 -0.76 37.20 -7.50
C GLU A 526 -0.19 36.74 -8.85
N ARG A 527 1.13 36.85 -9.05
CA ARG A 527 1.84 36.40 -10.26
C ARG A 527 2.75 35.21 -10.01
N ARG A 528 2.70 34.62 -8.81
CA ARG A 528 3.51 33.44 -8.45
C ARG A 528 2.81 32.15 -8.87
N LEU A 529 2.35 32.12 -10.10
CA LEU A 529 1.68 30.98 -10.71
C LEU A 529 2.63 30.33 -11.71
N LEU A 530 2.86 29.04 -11.57
CA LEU A 530 3.74 28.26 -12.43
C LEU A 530 2.91 27.33 -13.31
N VAL A 531 3.29 27.30 -14.60
CA VAL A 531 2.87 26.27 -15.54
C VAL A 531 4.13 25.62 -16.07
N THR A 532 4.32 24.32 -15.82
CA THR A 532 5.57 23.60 -16.08
C THR A 532 5.40 22.52 -17.14
N SER A 533 6.51 22.01 -17.68
CA SER A 533 6.50 20.83 -18.55
C SER A 533 6.20 19.54 -17.79
N HIS A 534 6.74 19.39 -16.59
CA HIS A 534 6.55 18.24 -15.70
C HIS A 534 6.33 18.76 -14.27
N ASP A 535 5.75 17.93 -13.42
CA ASP A 535 5.50 18.29 -12.03
C ASP A 535 6.76 18.10 -11.16
N THR A 536 7.74 18.99 -11.32
CA THR A 536 9.04 18.90 -10.62
C THR A 536 9.28 20.03 -9.62
N PHE A 537 8.38 21.02 -9.54
CA PHE A 537 8.64 22.27 -8.81
C PHE A 537 7.89 22.37 -7.48
N GLY A 538 7.27 21.28 -7.00
CA GLY A 538 6.48 21.26 -5.76
C GLY A 538 7.21 21.86 -4.57
N TYR A 539 8.43 21.37 -4.29
CA TYR A 539 9.30 21.91 -3.23
C TYR A 539 9.66 23.39 -3.41
N PHE A 540 9.87 23.85 -4.65
CA PHE A 540 10.12 25.26 -4.92
C PHE A 540 8.89 26.11 -4.61
N ALA A 541 7.71 25.60 -4.97
CA ALA A 541 6.44 26.27 -4.78
C ALA A 541 6.10 26.39 -3.30
N ASP A 542 6.22 25.30 -2.54
CA ASP A 542 6.00 25.27 -1.10
C ASP A 542 6.90 26.28 -0.36
N VAL A 543 8.23 26.16 -0.52
CA VAL A 543 9.17 26.94 0.28
C VAL A 543 9.22 28.43 -0.07
N TYR A 544 8.83 28.81 -1.29
CA TYR A 544 8.88 30.20 -1.78
C TYR A 544 7.50 30.83 -2.05
N GLY A 545 6.41 30.10 -1.83
CA GLY A 545 5.04 30.57 -1.98
C GLY A 545 4.66 30.85 -3.42
N PHE A 546 4.92 29.88 -4.31
CA PHE A 546 4.30 29.78 -5.62
C PHE A 546 3.17 28.75 -5.58
N GLU A 547 2.35 28.76 -6.62
CA GLU A 547 1.30 27.80 -6.88
C GLU A 547 1.54 27.22 -8.26
N ILE A 548 1.56 25.88 -8.37
CA ILE A 548 1.61 25.20 -9.66
C ILE A 548 0.16 25.04 -10.10
N ILE A 549 -0.21 25.71 -11.17
CA ILE A 549 -1.60 25.72 -11.68
C ILE A 549 -1.77 24.85 -12.92
N GLY A 550 -0.70 24.16 -13.33
CA GLY A 550 -0.79 23.09 -14.32
C GLY A 550 0.58 22.60 -14.79
N ALA A 551 0.68 21.31 -15.07
CA ALA A 551 1.84 20.68 -15.70
C ALA A 551 1.42 20.04 -17.03
N LEU A 552 2.30 20.09 -18.04
CA LEU A 552 2.05 19.40 -19.30
C LEU A 552 2.08 17.88 -19.15
N ILE A 553 2.86 17.37 -18.20
CA ILE A 553 2.94 15.95 -17.86
C ILE A 553 2.68 15.85 -16.34
N PRO A 554 1.46 15.47 -15.92
CA PRO A 554 1.03 15.53 -14.52
C PRO A 554 1.42 14.29 -13.68
N SER A 555 2.49 13.58 -14.02
CA SER A 555 2.86 12.32 -13.40
C SER A 555 4.38 12.14 -13.34
N LEU A 556 4.86 11.26 -12.44
CA LEU A 556 6.25 10.77 -12.35
C LEU A 556 6.72 10.01 -13.61
N ALA A 557 5.85 9.79 -14.59
CA ALA A 557 6.11 9.17 -15.87
C ALA A 557 6.30 10.21 -17.01
N PRO A 558 7.51 10.77 -17.20
CA PRO A 558 7.83 11.82 -18.19
C PRO A 558 7.72 11.39 -19.66
N ASP A 559 7.33 10.15 -19.94
CA ASP A 559 7.25 9.57 -21.28
C ASP A 559 5.80 9.49 -21.81
N VAL A 560 4.79 9.84 -21.01
CA VAL A 560 3.38 9.90 -21.42
C VAL A 560 3.11 11.23 -22.13
N GLU A 561 2.64 11.18 -23.39
CA GLU A 561 2.19 12.40 -24.08
C GLU A 561 0.82 12.83 -23.54
N PRO A 562 0.64 14.08 -23.09
CA PRO A 562 -0.64 14.54 -22.57
C PRO A 562 -1.76 14.43 -23.61
N SER A 563 -2.93 14.02 -23.13
CA SER A 563 -4.13 13.92 -23.96
C SER A 563 -4.49 15.27 -24.59
N ALA A 564 -5.19 15.22 -25.73
CA ALA A 564 -5.64 16.45 -26.40
C ALA A 564 -6.64 17.25 -25.53
N GLU A 565 -7.34 16.58 -24.62
CA GLU A 565 -8.25 17.18 -23.65
C GLU A 565 -7.49 17.88 -22.53
N HIS A 566 -6.48 17.23 -21.94
CA HIS A 566 -5.58 17.86 -20.95
C HIS A 566 -4.90 19.10 -21.53
N MET A 567 -4.39 19.00 -22.75
CA MET A 567 -3.81 20.14 -23.47
C MET A 567 -4.81 21.29 -23.66
N ALA A 568 -6.09 20.99 -23.91
CA ALA A 568 -7.12 22.01 -24.05
C ALA A 568 -7.47 22.66 -22.71
N GLY A 569 -7.60 21.87 -21.64
CA GLY A 569 -7.81 22.37 -20.27
C GLY A 569 -6.68 23.29 -19.84
N LEU A 570 -5.42 22.88 -20.04
CA LEU A 570 -4.26 23.70 -19.69
C LEU A 570 -4.18 25.00 -20.50
N VAL A 571 -4.62 25.01 -21.75
CA VAL A 571 -4.77 26.25 -22.55
C VAL A 571 -5.78 27.21 -21.90
N GLU A 572 -6.87 26.69 -21.34
CA GLU A 572 -7.89 27.48 -20.65
C GLU A 572 -7.33 28.07 -19.35
N VAL A 573 -6.63 27.28 -18.52
CA VAL A 573 -5.95 27.76 -17.30
C VAL A 573 -5.03 28.91 -17.57
N VAL A 574 -4.13 28.74 -18.55
CA VAL A 574 -3.11 29.74 -18.87
C VAL A 574 -3.78 31.06 -19.28
N ARG A 575 -4.90 30.99 -20.01
CA ARG A 575 -5.66 32.17 -20.45
C ARG A 575 -6.44 32.79 -19.30
N GLU A 576 -7.08 31.99 -18.46
CA GLU A 576 -7.88 32.46 -17.33
C GLU A 576 -7.03 33.20 -16.30
N HIS A 577 -5.92 32.58 -15.90
CA HIS A 577 -4.99 33.15 -14.92
C HIS A 577 -4.02 34.17 -15.53
N ASN A 578 -4.09 34.41 -16.85
CA ASN A 578 -3.21 35.31 -17.60
C ASN A 578 -1.72 35.03 -17.32
N VAL A 579 -1.35 33.75 -17.32
CA VAL A 579 0.01 33.30 -16.98
C VAL A 579 0.97 33.80 -18.06
N PRO A 580 2.02 34.58 -17.70
CA PRO A 580 2.87 35.24 -18.69
C PRO A 580 3.91 34.30 -19.32
N ALA A 581 4.18 33.15 -18.69
CA ALA A 581 5.19 32.19 -19.15
C ALA A 581 4.86 30.74 -18.82
N VAL A 582 5.31 29.84 -19.70
CA VAL A 582 5.35 28.38 -19.51
C VAL A 582 6.80 27.97 -19.32
N PHE A 583 7.09 27.18 -18.29
CA PHE A 583 8.44 26.76 -17.95
C PHE A 583 8.68 25.34 -18.45
N SER A 584 9.54 25.20 -19.45
CA SER A 584 9.88 23.90 -20.05
C SER A 584 11.26 23.46 -19.62
N GLU A 585 11.42 22.18 -19.33
CA GLU A 585 12.69 21.63 -18.93
C GLU A 585 13.62 21.38 -20.11
N THR A 586 14.92 21.53 -19.86
CA THR A 586 15.94 21.34 -20.90
C THR A 586 16.16 19.89 -21.35
N THR A 587 15.58 18.93 -20.63
CA THR A 587 15.77 17.48 -20.81
C THR A 587 14.66 16.82 -21.61
N VAL A 588 13.53 17.50 -21.81
CA VAL A 588 12.35 16.98 -22.50
C VAL A 588 12.09 17.71 -23.82
N SER A 589 11.17 17.19 -24.64
CA SER A 589 10.85 17.77 -25.95
C SER A 589 10.02 19.05 -25.84
N ASP A 590 10.56 20.16 -26.33
CA ASP A 590 9.88 21.48 -26.34
C ASP A 590 8.61 21.56 -27.19
N LYS A 591 8.26 20.54 -27.99
CA LYS A 591 7.16 20.62 -28.97
C LYS A 591 5.79 20.96 -28.34
N LEU A 592 5.46 20.35 -27.21
CA LEU A 592 4.19 20.56 -26.51
C LEU A 592 4.18 21.90 -25.76
N PRO A 593 5.22 22.26 -24.98
CA PRO A 593 5.38 23.60 -24.44
C PRO A 593 5.32 24.72 -25.48
N GLU A 594 5.95 24.53 -26.65
CA GLU A 594 5.88 25.48 -27.78
C GLU A 594 4.47 25.62 -28.33
N ALA A 595 3.71 24.52 -28.42
CA ALA A 595 2.33 24.53 -28.86
C ALA A 595 1.43 25.29 -27.87
N LEU A 596 1.56 24.99 -26.58
CA LEU A 596 0.83 25.67 -25.50
C LEU A 596 1.13 27.18 -25.49
N ALA A 597 2.42 27.56 -25.51
CA ALA A 597 2.85 28.95 -25.53
C ALA A 597 2.31 29.71 -26.77
N ARG A 598 2.32 29.07 -27.94
CA ARG A 598 1.78 29.65 -29.18
C ARG A 598 0.27 29.85 -29.11
N GLU A 599 -0.46 28.94 -28.48
CA GLU A 599 -1.91 28.95 -28.40
C GLU A 599 -2.44 29.92 -27.34
N THR A 600 -1.71 30.09 -26.25
CA THR A 600 -2.07 30.97 -25.12
C THR A 600 -1.49 32.38 -25.26
N GLY A 601 -0.38 32.52 -25.99
CA GLY A 601 0.39 33.76 -26.08
C GLY A 601 1.41 33.95 -24.95
N ALA A 602 1.57 32.96 -24.07
CA ALA A 602 2.60 32.95 -23.03
C ALA A 602 4.01 32.83 -23.62
N SER A 603 5.02 33.29 -22.88
CA SER A 603 6.42 33.10 -23.26
C SER A 603 6.91 31.71 -22.85
N LEU A 604 7.61 31.00 -23.74
CA LEU A 604 8.28 29.76 -23.37
C LEU A 604 9.63 30.06 -22.71
N VAL A 605 9.86 29.55 -21.50
CA VAL A 605 11.07 29.77 -20.71
C VAL A 605 11.70 28.43 -20.35
N GLN A 606 12.96 28.24 -20.72
CA GLN A 606 13.69 27.02 -20.42
C GLN A 606 14.17 27.00 -18.96
N VAL A 607 14.00 25.91 -18.24
CA VAL A 607 14.45 25.68 -16.86
C VAL A 607 15.18 24.34 -16.74
N TYR A 608 16.02 24.19 -15.72
CA TYR A 608 16.61 22.90 -15.37
C TYR A 608 15.74 22.21 -14.33
N ALA A 609 15.44 20.93 -14.48
CA ALA A 609 14.81 20.15 -13.41
C ALA A 609 15.60 18.89 -13.09
N ASP A 610 15.48 17.86 -13.91
CA ASP A 610 16.04 16.54 -13.61
C ASP A 610 17.55 16.42 -13.89
N SER A 611 18.16 17.44 -14.47
CA SER A 611 19.60 17.44 -14.70
C SER A 611 20.25 18.81 -14.57
N LEU A 612 21.52 18.78 -14.15
CA LEU A 612 22.39 19.94 -14.23
C LEU A 612 22.71 20.26 -15.70
N GLY A 613 22.96 21.53 -15.98
CA GLY A 613 23.50 21.95 -17.27
C GLY A 613 24.90 21.39 -17.52
N GLU A 614 25.41 21.55 -18.75
CA GLU A 614 26.77 21.15 -19.09
C GLU A 614 27.80 21.77 -18.12
N ARG A 615 28.86 21.01 -17.80
CA ARG A 615 29.94 21.48 -16.92
C ARG A 615 30.53 22.80 -17.44
N GLY A 616 30.48 23.85 -16.61
CA GLY A 616 30.97 25.19 -16.96
C GLY A 616 29.90 26.13 -17.54
N SER A 617 28.67 25.63 -17.76
CA SER A 617 27.49 26.47 -18.00
C SER A 617 26.99 27.10 -16.69
N PRO A 618 26.11 28.13 -16.74
CA PRO A 618 25.49 28.69 -15.55
C PRO A 618 24.74 27.66 -14.68
N GLY A 619 24.17 26.62 -15.29
CA GLY A 619 23.49 25.52 -14.60
C GLY A 619 24.38 24.31 -14.29
N GLY A 620 25.68 24.38 -14.54
CA GLY A 620 26.59 23.23 -14.43
C GLY A 620 26.99 22.82 -13.02
N THR A 621 26.37 23.43 -12.01
CA THR A 621 26.49 23.12 -10.58
C THR A 621 25.11 23.28 -9.95
N TYR A 622 24.81 22.57 -8.87
CA TYR A 622 23.53 22.70 -8.17
C TYR A 622 23.19 24.16 -7.82
N LEU A 623 24.10 24.88 -7.17
CA LEU A 623 23.89 26.29 -6.81
C LEU A 623 23.63 27.17 -8.05
N GLY A 624 24.37 26.92 -9.13
CA GLY A 624 24.20 27.63 -10.40
C GLY A 624 22.88 27.31 -11.10
N MET A 625 22.43 26.06 -11.02
CA MET A 625 21.15 25.59 -11.55
C MET A 625 20.00 26.32 -10.87
N VAL A 626 19.95 26.29 -9.53
CA VAL A 626 18.90 26.98 -8.76
C VAL A 626 18.93 28.47 -9.04
N ARG A 627 20.11 29.12 -9.03
CA ARG A 627 20.23 30.55 -9.37
C ARG A 627 19.69 30.87 -10.76
N THR A 628 20.05 30.05 -11.74
CA THR A 628 19.62 30.26 -13.14
C THR A 628 18.11 30.09 -13.27
N ASN A 629 17.53 29.07 -12.64
CA ASN A 629 16.08 28.87 -12.66
C ASN A 629 15.35 30.02 -12.00
N VAL A 630 15.78 30.44 -10.81
CA VAL A 630 15.19 31.57 -10.08
C VAL A 630 15.25 32.86 -10.89
N GLU A 631 16.39 33.16 -11.51
CA GLU A 631 16.53 34.35 -12.38
C GLU A 631 15.54 34.31 -13.56
N ARG A 632 15.38 33.16 -14.20
CA ARG A 632 14.48 32.96 -15.35
C ARG A 632 13.01 33.04 -14.93
N ILE A 633 12.63 32.36 -13.86
CA ILE A 633 11.26 32.37 -13.30
C ILE A 633 10.89 33.79 -12.90
N VAL A 634 11.75 34.46 -12.13
CA VAL A 634 11.49 35.82 -11.65
C VAL A 634 11.42 36.82 -12.79
N GLU A 635 12.29 36.75 -13.79
CA GLU A 635 12.22 37.66 -14.95
C GLU A 635 10.97 37.44 -15.80
N ALA A 636 10.50 36.20 -15.93
CA ALA A 636 9.31 35.85 -16.68
C ALA A 636 8.00 36.27 -15.98
N LEU A 637 8.00 36.28 -14.64
CA LEU A 637 6.83 36.60 -13.82
C LEU A 637 6.82 38.04 -13.27
N LYS A 638 7.89 38.81 -13.47
CA LYS A 638 7.93 40.28 -13.24
C LYS A 638 7.09 41.05 -14.23
#